data_AF-F0T825-F1
#
_entry.id   AF-F0T825-F1
#
_cell.length_a   1.000
_cell.length_b   1.000
_cell.length_c   1.000
_cell.angle_alpha   90.00
_cell.angle_beta   90.00
_cell.angle_gamma   90.00
#
_symmetry.space_group_name_H-M   'P 1'
#
loop_
_entity.id
_entity.type
_entity.pdbx_description
1 polymer ?
#
loop_
_entity_poly.entity_id
_entity_poly.type
_entity_poly.pdbx_seq_one_letter_code
_entity_poly.pdbx_strand_id
1 'polypeptide(L)'
;MNHNNKIKEFIQKSNWVFILFGVNILLLVDKNSKTTNIKNKLEFFGYKVQYVTSSAREAVEKALEIIPDIILMDITQKEEIESINTFSKIYESNIPIIYLNTHSKDSEIRLINQINHYRYIIQAHKSRDLKYALDVAMHRNKIENILKGDEKQYTDTLNTLPEGLTIIAPEGGFIYVNKIFEAMIGYKKEELIGHDLLKFIDESELPQMEGSLKKILDGETFEIQCKFKRKDGSVLWTIAKHSPLYEDIGKNNPSIVLHTDITELKKAEAELELASRYNRSLIEASLDPLVTIGPDGKVTDVNSATEKATGYLKEEIIGSNFSNYFTEPEKADEGYKKVFKEGFVKDYPLEIQHKNGAKIPVLYNASVYNDETGRIIGVFAAARDISQLIQAEKNNQLLANVVESTDDAIIIKSLDGAILSWNKGAEQIYGYSAEEVIGENISVIAPINLSNEISSLIEKIKKSEKIQHYETIRLKKDGSIINVSITLSPVFDNYGNLIAISTIARDITERKKIENELELAGRYNRSLIEASLDPLVTIGPDGKVTDVNSATEKATGYLKEEIIGSNFSNYFTEPEKADEGYKKVFKEGFVKDYSLEIQHKNGTKTPVLYNASVYNDETGRIIGVFAAARDIKEYKKVMTALRESEKKYREIYEESFDGLFITSPNGKILDMNKKGIEMFGYDSKDEILDLDLMEDVYDDPTDRAKILKLVNDQGSAEYEVVVKKKNHEKMITHCSLTAVKKNGVITSYRGIIRDITQSKMAENAIIRAKEEWEDTFNAVPDLIVILDTNFKVLRANKAMAKKFNTTPEEMVGLTCHEVVHGINSVPSFCPFSKLLLDGHEHTSEIHEDNLGGDFIVSVSPLNDNNGKLRGVVHVARDITERKKIETEIKKSLDEKEVLLREIHHRVKNNLQIIASLLNLQEINDNQCADNVLKESMGRVKTMATVHEKLYGSSSMSKINFREFTEKLVYDILYSYGRRMIKTNLIIEDINLNIDTAMPLGLIINELVTNSVKYAFPDLNGIITIKLSSSKKDMELTVADNGIGLPKDFNIENIDTLGLELVKNLVNQLEGNLKVNGTDGTEFKISFKEVMYKDRV
;
A
#
# COMPACT_ATOMS: atom_id res chain seq x y z
N MET A 1 6.36 52.06 8.48
CA MET A 1 5.94 53.44 8.82
C MET A 1 5.27 54.08 7.61
N ASN A 2 3.93 54.05 7.52
CA ASN A 2 3.06 55.08 6.89
C ASN A 2 1.57 54.67 6.82
N HIS A 3 0.94 54.23 7.92
CA HIS A 3 -0.53 53.99 7.94
C HIS A 3 -1.26 54.60 9.16
N ASN A 4 -0.61 55.39 10.02
CA ASN A 4 -1.19 55.87 11.28
C ASN A 4 -1.88 57.26 11.27
N ASN A 5 -2.16 57.86 10.10
CA ASN A 5 -2.66 59.24 10.04
C ASN A 5 -4.17 59.43 9.72
N LYS A 6 -4.98 58.38 9.51
CA LYS A 6 -6.39 58.55 9.13
C LYS A 6 -7.43 58.44 10.26
N ILE A 7 -7.08 57.94 11.45
CA ILE A 7 -8.06 57.66 12.51
C ILE A 7 -8.37 58.90 13.39
N LYS A 8 -7.50 59.93 13.38
CA LYS A 8 -7.70 61.13 14.21
C LYS A 8 -8.73 62.14 13.69
N GLU A 9 -9.18 62.06 12.43
CA GLU A 9 -10.11 63.05 11.87
C GLU A 9 -11.59 62.78 12.18
N PHE A 10 -11.98 61.58 12.63
CA PHE A 10 -13.41 61.21 12.69
C PHE A 10 -14.14 61.62 14.00
N ILE A 11 -13.43 61.85 15.11
CA ILE A 11 -14.07 61.96 16.45
C ILE A 11 -14.63 63.38 16.78
N GLN A 12 -14.47 64.38 15.92
CA GLN A 12 -14.70 65.77 16.34
C GLN A 12 -16.10 66.37 16.10
N LYS A 13 -17.16 65.61 15.77
CA LYS A 13 -18.50 66.20 15.51
C LYS A 13 -19.67 65.34 16.01
N SER A 14 -20.35 65.77 17.11
CA SER A 14 -21.84 65.88 17.28
C SER A 14 -22.31 65.93 18.76
N ASN A 15 -23.29 66.80 19.10
CA ASN A 15 -23.78 67.17 20.45
C ASN A 15 -25.35 67.29 20.46
N TRP A 16 -26.11 66.92 21.51
CA TRP A 16 -27.61 67.06 21.57
C TRP A 16 -28.24 67.29 22.99
N VAL A 17 -29.35 68.08 23.09
CA VAL A 17 -30.19 68.41 24.29
C VAL A 17 -31.68 68.69 23.88
N PHE A 18 -32.73 68.27 24.65
CA PHE A 18 -34.15 68.72 24.49
C PHE A 18 -35.06 68.71 25.78
N ILE A 19 -36.22 69.42 25.74
CA ILE A 19 -37.14 69.89 26.84
C ILE A 19 -38.53 69.17 26.83
N LEU A 20 -39.13 68.84 27.99
CA LEU A 20 -40.45 68.19 28.18
C LEU A 20 -41.57 69.16 28.65
N PHE A 21 -42.79 69.07 28.07
CA PHE A 21 -44.05 69.73 28.52
C PHE A 21 -45.20 68.70 28.54
N GLY A 22 -46.05 68.71 29.59
CA GLY A 22 -47.33 67.98 29.60
C GLY A 22 -47.48 66.78 30.56
N VAL A 23 -46.53 66.52 31.47
CA VAL A 23 -46.59 65.39 32.40
C VAL A 23 -47.66 65.61 33.48
N ASN A 24 -48.55 64.63 33.70
CA ASN A 24 -49.61 64.66 34.72
C ASN A 24 -49.10 64.10 36.05
N ILE A 25 -49.22 64.91 37.10
CA ILE A 25 -48.66 64.61 38.42
C ILE A 25 -49.77 64.52 39.48
N LEU A 26 -49.71 63.48 40.32
CA LEU A 26 -50.50 63.35 41.54
C LEU A 26 -49.61 63.62 42.76
N LEU A 27 -50.02 64.54 43.64
CA LEU A 27 -49.18 65.04 44.74
C LEU A 27 -49.77 64.70 46.13
N LEU A 28 -48.98 64.06 46.99
CA LEU A 28 -49.34 63.70 48.38
C LEU A 28 -48.53 64.55 49.38
N VAL A 29 -49.20 65.39 50.17
CA VAL A 29 -48.59 66.43 51.03
C VAL A 29 -49.47 66.78 52.24
N ASP A 30 -48.86 67.06 53.39
CA ASP A 30 -49.55 67.40 54.66
C ASP A 30 -50.18 68.82 54.63
N LYS A 31 -51.28 69.07 55.36
CA LYS A 31 -52.16 70.25 55.20
C LYS A 31 -51.61 71.60 55.73
N ASN A 32 -50.30 71.76 55.83
CA ASN A 32 -49.68 73.02 56.27
C ASN A 32 -49.11 73.87 55.11
N SER A 33 -48.81 75.15 55.39
CA SER A 33 -48.47 76.24 54.44
C SER A 33 -47.30 75.99 53.47
N LYS A 34 -46.61 74.85 53.55
CA LYS A 34 -45.59 74.41 52.58
C LYS A 34 -46.17 73.87 51.27
N THR A 35 -47.40 73.35 51.29
CA THR A 35 -48.04 72.63 50.18
C THR A 35 -48.31 73.52 48.96
N THR A 36 -48.64 74.79 49.19
CA THR A 36 -48.88 75.78 48.12
C THR A 36 -47.59 76.14 47.35
N ASN A 37 -46.41 75.94 47.94
CA ASN A 37 -45.13 76.33 47.35
C ASN A 37 -44.58 75.29 46.35
N ILE A 38 -44.81 74.00 46.58
CA ILE A 38 -44.32 72.92 45.69
C ILE A 38 -45.21 72.78 44.46
N LYS A 39 -46.53 72.82 44.64
CA LYS A 39 -47.49 72.79 43.52
C LYS A 39 -47.24 73.93 42.52
N ASN A 40 -47.15 75.17 43.01
CA ASN A 40 -46.91 76.34 42.16
C ASN A 40 -45.56 76.27 41.42
N LYS A 41 -44.52 75.66 42.02
CA LYS A 41 -43.22 75.45 41.36
C LYS A 41 -43.28 74.39 40.26
N LEU A 42 -44.00 73.29 40.48
CA LEU A 42 -44.19 72.25 39.46
C LEU A 42 -44.98 72.78 38.26
N GLU A 43 -46.05 73.55 38.53
CA GLU A 43 -46.82 74.23 37.49
C GLU A 43 -46.00 75.29 36.75
N PHE A 44 -45.15 76.04 37.46
CA PHE A 44 -44.18 76.96 36.83
C PHE A 44 -43.17 76.27 35.91
N PHE A 45 -42.82 75.00 36.18
CA PHE A 45 -41.94 74.20 35.32
C PHE A 45 -42.62 73.56 34.10
N GLY A 46 -43.93 73.78 33.93
CA GLY A 46 -44.71 73.26 32.81
C GLY A 46 -45.35 71.89 33.06
N TYR A 47 -45.34 71.42 34.30
CA TYR A 47 -46.00 70.16 34.71
C TYR A 47 -47.43 70.42 35.20
N LYS A 48 -48.35 69.46 34.99
CA LYS A 48 -49.76 69.62 35.35
C LYS A 48 -50.07 68.80 36.61
N VAL A 49 -50.33 69.46 37.74
CA VAL A 49 -50.69 68.80 39.00
C VAL A 49 -52.20 68.56 39.05
N GLN A 50 -52.63 67.34 38.77
CA GLN A 50 -54.05 67.00 38.60
C GLN A 50 -54.81 66.88 39.93
N TYR A 51 -54.19 66.29 40.95
CA TYR A 51 -54.83 66.06 42.24
C TYR A 51 -53.83 66.22 43.38
N VAL A 52 -54.30 66.78 44.49
CA VAL A 52 -53.51 66.94 45.72
C VAL A 52 -54.31 66.36 46.88
N THR A 53 -53.72 65.41 47.61
CA THR A 53 -54.34 64.83 48.81
C THR A 53 -53.33 64.79 49.95
N SER A 54 -53.83 64.61 51.16
CA SER A 54 -53.05 64.38 52.37
C SER A 54 -53.26 62.97 52.93
N SER A 55 -54.01 62.09 52.25
CA SER A 55 -54.25 60.70 52.65
C SER A 55 -53.64 59.71 51.66
N ALA A 56 -52.82 58.77 52.17
CA ALA A 56 -52.19 57.74 51.35
C ALA A 56 -53.22 56.81 50.67
N ARG A 57 -54.33 56.49 51.35
CA ARG A 57 -55.38 55.63 50.80
C ARG A 57 -56.13 56.30 49.66
N GLU A 58 -56.49 57.57 49.82
CA GLU A 58 -57.15 58.37 48.78
C GLU A 58 -56.23 58.57 47.56
N ALA A 59 -54.91 58.70 47.77
CA ALA A 59 -53.93 58.79 46.70
C ALA A 59 -53.84 57.52 45.84
N VAL A 60 -53.95 56.33 46.45
CA VAL A 60 -53.94 55.06 45.70
C VAL A 60 -55.21 54.88 44.87
N GLU A 61 -56.38 55.16 45.45
CA GLU A 61 -57.66 55.12 44.73
C GLU A 61 -57.65 56.09 43.54
N LYS A 62 -57.21 57.33 43.77
CA LYS A 62 -57.10 58.31 42.69
C LYS A 62 -56.02 57.93 41.68
N ALA A 63 -54.86 57.41 42.07
CA ALA A 63 -53.83 56.99 41.13
C ALA A 63 -54.31 55.93 40.12
N LEU A 64 -55.18 55.00 40.55
CA LEU A 64 -55.78 54.00 39.67
C LEU A 64 -56.89 54.59 38.77
N GLU A 65 -57.55 55.66 39.22
CA GLU A 65 -58.63 56.34 38.47
C GLU A 65 -58.09 57.31 37.40
N ILE A 66 -57.06 58.11 37.73
CA ILE A 66 -56.49 59.15 36.83
C ILE A 66 -55.20 58.70 36.13
N ILE A 67 -54.60 57.58 36.53
CA ILE A 67 -53.38 56.97 35.94
C ILE A 67 -52.30 58.05 35.68
N PRO A 68 -51.75 58.67 36.74
CA PRO A 68 -50.79 59.75 36.56
C PRO A 68 -49.48 59.24 35.95
N ASP A 69 -48.76 60.12 35.26
CA ASP A 69 -47.44 59.79 34.72
C ASP A 69 -46.39 59.70 35.84
N ILE A 70 -46.56 60.49 36.91
CA ILE A 70 -45.72 60.49 38.12
C ILE A 70 -46.54 60.80 39.38
N ILE A 71 -46.20 60.14 40.49
CA ILE A 71 -46.70 60.42 41.85
C ILE A 71 -45.58 61.06 42.67
N LEU A 72 -45.82 62.23 43.26
CA LEU A 72 -44.88 62.91 44.16
C LEU A 72 -45.40 62.87 45.60
N MET A 73 -44.55 62.50 46.55
CA MET A 73 -44.93 62.28 47.94
C MET A 73 -43.97 62.98 48.90
N ASP A 74 -44.47 63.92 49.70
CA ASP A 74 -43.69 64.61 50.75
C ASP A 74 -43.78 63.82 52.06
N ILE A 75 -42.63 63.54 52.66
CA ILE A 75 -42.53 62.74 53.89
C ILE A 75 -42.34 63.68 55.07
N THR A 76 -43.39 63.88 55.88
CA THR A 76 -43.30 64.57 57.18
C THR A 76 -43.51 63.61 58.36
N GLN A 77 -42.88 63.97 59.48
CA GLN A 77 -42.47 63.12 60.60
C GLN A 77 -43.56 62.42 61.44
N LYS A 78 -44.83 62.33 61.01
CA LYS A 78 -45.90 61.69 61.77
C LYS A 78 -46.95 61.05 60.85
N GLU A 79 -46.64 59.87 60.34
CA GLU A 79 -47.57 58.76 60.01
C GLU A 79 -46.74 57.65 59.34
N GLU A 80 -46.00 56.90 60.18
CA GLU A 80 -45.09 55.86 59.75
C GLU A 80 -45.84 54.53 59.52
N ILE A 81 -45.44 53.84 58.44
CA ILE A 81 -45.67 52.41 58.11
C ILE A 81 -46.97 52.06 57.35
N GLU A 82 -48.16 52.59 57.69
CA GLU A 82 -49.38 52.20 56.96
C GLU A 82 -49.42 52.70 55.51
N SER A 83 -48.85 53.88 55.26
CA SER A 83 -48.78 54.47 53.91
C SER A 83 -47.93 53.63 52.95
N ILE A 84 -46.80 53.07 53.40
CA ILE A 84 -45.80 52.40 52.55
C ILE A 84 -46.31 51.03 52.04
N ASN A 85 -46.99 50.25 52.87
CA ASN A 85 -47.61 48.99 52.43
C ASN A 85 -48.81 49.21 51.52
N THR A 86 -49.56 50.30 51.71
CA THR A 86 -50.74 50.61 50.88
C THR A 86 -50.36 50.89 49.42
N PHE A 87 -49.16 51.42 49.16
CA PHE A 87 -48.64 51.68 47.80
C PHE A 87 -48.06 50.44 47.07
N SER A 88 -47.88 49.30 47.76
CA SER A 88 -47.41 48.05 47.11
C SER A 88 -48.36 47.53 46.01
N LYS A 89 -49.65 47.89 46.06
CA LYS A 89 -50.61 47.53 45.01
C LYS A 89 -50.43 48.30 43.69
N ILE A 90 -49.70 49.42 43.69
CA ILE A 90 -49.37 50.17 42.46
C ILE A 90 -48.16 49.56 41.73
N TYR A 91 -47.46 48.60 42.35
CA TYR A 91 -46.26 47.96 41.82
C TYR A 91 -46.50 47.24 40.48
N GLU A 92 -47.69 46.69 40.27
CA GLU A 92 -48.08 46.05 39.00
C GLU A 92 -48.47 47.06 37.90
N SER A 93 -48.74 48.33 38.26
CA SER A 93 -49.19 49.37 37.32
C SER A 93 -48.05 50.19 36.70
N ASN A 94 -46.80 49.95 37.10
CA ASN A 94 -45.57 50.50 36.50
C ASN A 94 -45.42 52.06 36.50
N ILE A 95 -46.16 52.82 37.33
CA ILE A 95 -46.18 54.31 37.38
C ILE A 95 -45.14 54.94 38.33
N PRO A 96 -44.25 55.85 37.88
CA PRO A 96 -43.23 56.49 38.72
C PRO A 96 -43.69 57.19 40.00
N ILE A 97 -42.97 56.97 41.10
CA ILE A 97 -43.18 57.57 42.43
C ILE A 97 -41.90 58.35 42.77
N ILE A 98 -41.99 59.50 43.43
CA ILE A 98 -40.83 60.27 43.85
C ILE A 98 -41.09 60.82 45.24
N TYR A 99 -40.15 60.57 46.16
CA TYR A 99 -40.24 61.01 47.54
C TYR A 99 -39.48 62.32 47.76
N LEU A 100 -40.16 63.33 48.31
CA LEU A 100 -39.59 64.63 48.67
C LEU A 100 -39.33 64.61 50.18
N ASN A 101 -38.09 64.91 50.59
CA ASN A 101 -37.75 65.01 52.01
C ASN A 101 -37.17 66.40 52.29
N THR A 102 -37.64 67.07 53.34
CA THR A 102 -37.09 68.37 53.75
C THR A 102 -36.19 68.34 54.97
N HIS A 103 -36.20 67.33 55.85
CA HIS A 103 -35.17 67.11 56.88
C HIS A 103 -35.41 65.78 57.62
N SER A 104 -34.52 64.79 57.50
CA SER A 104 -34.36 63.71 58.51
C SER A 104 -33.11 62.83 58.30
N LYS A 105 -32.76 62.05 59.34
CA LYS A 105 -31.48 61.36 59.60
C LYS A 105 -31.26 60.10 58.73
N ASP A 106 -29.99 59.71 58.52
CA ASP A 106 -29.53 58.55 57.71
C ASP A 106 -30.24 57.22 57.98
N SER A 107 -30.77 57.00 59.18
CA SER A 107 -31.51 55.79 59.54
C SER A 107 -32.81 55.62 58.74
N GLU A 108 -33.49 56.72 58.39
CA GLU A 108 -34.72 56.68 57.60
C GLU A 108 -34.42 56.44 56.11
N ILE A 109 -33.32 56.97 55.59
CA ILE A 109 -32.86 56.75 54.20
C ILE A 109 -32.51 55.26 53.98
N ARG A 110 -31.90 54.61 54.97
CA ARG A 110 -31.57 53.17 54.91
C ARG A 110 -32.81 52.29 54.92
N LEU A 111 -33.82 52.63 55.73
CA LEU A 111 -35.06 51.85 55.82
C LEU A 111 -35.87 51.95 54.51
N ILE A 112 -35.92 53.13 53.88
CA ILE A 112 -36.59 53.33 52.59
C ILE A 112 -35.84 52.59 51.46
N ASN A 113 -34.50 52.60 51.46
CA ASN A 113 -33.68 51.84 50.50
C ASN A 113 -33.83 50.31 50.65
N GLN A 114 -34.22 49.81 51.82
CA GLN A 114 -34.38 48.38 52.07
C GLN A 114 -35.75 47.84 51.65
N ILE A 115 -36.81 48.65 51.71
CA ILE A 115 -38.18 48.13 51.58
C ILE A 115 -38.74 48.26 50.15
N ASN A 116 -38.25 49.15 49.29
CA ASN A 116 -38.77 49.28 47.92
C ASN A 116 -37.67 49.51 46.87
N HIS A 117 -37.60 48.63 45.86
CA HIS A 117 -36.68 48.72 44.71
C HIS A 117 -37.01 49.83 43.69
N TYR A 118 -37.96 50.73 43.98
CA TYR A 118 -38.15 51.99 43.27
C TYR A 118 -38.79 52.98 44.28
N ARG A 119 -38.50 54.29 44.35
CA ARG A 119 -38.47 55.26 43.25
C ARG A 119 -38.08 56.66 43.83
N TYR A 120 -37.02 57.25 43.26
CA TYR A 120 -36.20 58.43 43.62
C TYR A 120 -36.57 59.28 44.86
N ILE A 121 -35.61 59.44 45.78
CA ILE A 121 -35.68 60.37 46.92
C ILE A 121 -34.91 61.64 46.60
N ILE A 122 -35.54 62.82 46.79
CA ILE A 122 -34.90 64.12 46.52
C ILE A 122 -34.96 65.00 47.78
N GLN A 123 -33.80 65.46 48.24
CA GLN A 123 -33.68 66.56 49.19
C GLN A 123 -33.76 67.89 48.43
N ALA A 124 -34.97 68.44 48.31
CA ALA A 124 -35.19 69.64 47.51
C ALA A 124 -34.85 70.91 48.32
N HIS A 125 -33.59 71.35 48.29
CA HIS A 125 -33.22 72.68 48.77
C HIS A 125 -33.25 73.75 47.66
N LYS A 126 -33.17 73.34 46.38
CA LYS A 126 -33.23 74.25 45.21
C LYS A 126 -34.14 73.71 44.11
N SER A 127 -34.85 74.60 43.43
CA SER A 127 -35.94 74.27 42.49
C SER A 127 -35.47 73.52 41.22
N ARG A 128 -34.19 73.62 40.85
CA ARG A 128 -33.63 73.03 39.62
C ARG A 128 -33.40 71.51 39.73
N ASP A 129 -33.10 71.03 40.93
CA ASP A 129 -32.77 69.63 41.20
C ASP A 129 -33.99 68.73 41.07
N LEU A 130 -35.17 69.26 41.42
CA LEU A 130 -36.45 68.57 41.28
C LEU A 130 -36.78 68.25 39.81
N LYS A 131 -36.47 69.15 38.87
CA LYS A 131 -36.77 68.97 37.44
C LYS A 131 -35.91 67.87 36.80
N TYR A 132 -34.61 67.87 37.07
CA TYR A 132 -33.68 66.87 36.50
C TYR A 132 -33.99 65.45 36.97
N ALA A 133 -34.37 65.29 38.24
CA ALA A 133 -34.70 63.98 38.78
C ALA A 133 -35.98 63.38 38.18
N LEU A 134 -36.98 64.23 37.87
CA LEU A 134 -38.18 63.81 37.15
C LEU A 134 -37.85 63.27 35.75
N ASP A 135 -36.94 63.93 35.01
CA ASP A 135 -36.58 63.54 33.64
C ASP A 135 -35.79 62.21 33.59
N VAL A 136 -34.84 62.02 34.51
CA VAL A 136 -34.02 60.79 34.60
C VAL A 136 -34.90 59.58 34.96
N ALA A 137 -35.85 59.76 35.87
CA ALA A 137 -36.76 58.70 36.30
C ALA A 137 -37.62 58.15 35.17
N MET A 138 -38.10 59.02 34.28
CA MET A 138 -38.93 58.61 33.14
C MET A 138 -38.12 57.88 32.06
N HIS A 139 -36.91 58.36 31.77
CA HIS A 139 -36.11 57.81 30.67
C HIS A 139 -35.64 56.38 30.95
N ARG A 140 -35.23 56.10 32.19
CA ARG A 140 -34.67 54.79 32.58
C ARG A 140 -35.72 53.67 32.59
N ASN A 141 -36.93 53.95 33.04
CA ASN A 141 -38.04 52.98 33.04
C ASN A 141 -38.41 52.51 31.62
N LYS A 142 -38.18 53.36 30.61
CA LYS A 142 -38.46 53.04 29.21
C LYS A 142 -37.43 52.08 28.60
N ILE A 143 -36.18 52.12 29.07
CA ILE A 143 -35.07 51.29 28.55
C ILE A 143 -35.12 49.87 29.11
N GLU A 144 -35.44 49.70 30.40
CA GLU A 144 -35.45 48.36 31.03
C GLU A 144 -36.54 47.43 30.48
N ASN A 145 -37.68 47.99 30.04
CA ASN A 145 -38.74 47.21 29.41
C ASN A 145 -38.37 46.71 28.00
N ILE A 146 -37.45 47.38 27.30
CA ILE A 146 -36.99 46.97 25.96
C ILE A 146 -35.97 45.82 26.09
N LEU A 147 -35.02 45.94 27.01
CA LEU A 147 -33.93 44.96 27.18
C LEU A 147 -34.41 43.57 27.58
N LYS A 148 -35.50 43.45 28.35
CA LYS A 148 -36.06 42.14 28.76
C LYS A 148 -36.82 41.41 27.64
N GLY A 149 -37.26 42.10 26.59
CA GLY A 149 -37.94 41.47 25.45
C GLY A 149 -36.98 40.71 24.53
N ASP A 150 -35.81 41.28 24.28
CA ASP A 150 -34.84 40.77 23.31
C ASP A 150 -34.08 39.52 23.79
N GLU A 151 -33.79 39.41 25.10
CA GLU A 151 -32.97 38.32 25.67
C GLU A 151 -33.60 36.91 25.53
N LYS A 152 -34.93 36.82 25.62
CA LYS A 152 -35.67 35.56 25.45
C LYS A 152 -35.67 35.08 24.00
N GLN A 153 -35.77 36.00 23.05
CA GLN A 153 -35.81 35.69 21.62
C GLN A 153 -34.47 35.13 21.08
N TYR A 154 -33.34 35.62 21.58
CA TYR A 154 -32.01 35.11 21.22
C TYR A 154 -31.78 33.68 21.71
N THR A 155 -32.19 33.37 22.94
CA THR A 155 -32.02 32.03 23.53
C THR A 155 -32.85 30.97 22.78
N ASP A 156 -34.06 31.32 22.36
CA ASP A 156 -34.90 30.42 21.57
C ASP A 156 -34.31 30.18 20.18
N THR A 157 -33.77 31.22 19.53
CA THR A 157 -33.13 31.13 18.20
C THR A 157 -31.91 30.20 18.21
N LEU A 158 -31.01 30.34 19.20
CA LEU A 158 -29.80 29.50 19.31
C LEU A 158 -30.11 28.01 19.59
N ASN A 159 -31.29 27.71 20.13
CA ASN A 159 -31.75 26.34 20.36
C ASN A 159 -32.47 25.70 19.16
N THR A 160 -32.67 26.45 18.06
CA THR A 160 -33.25 25.90 16.80
C THR A 160 -32.19 25.39 15.82
N LEU A 161 -30.90 25.63 16.08
CA LEU A 161 -29.81 25.12 15.23
C LEU A 161 -29.76 23.58 15.30
N PRO A 162 -29.58 22.87 14.17
CA PRO A 162 -29.46 21.40 14.15
C PRO A 162 -28.11 20.90 14.69
N GLU A 163 -27.19 21.81 15.03
CA GLU A 163 -25.84 21.52 15.52
C GLU A 163 -25.69 21.84 17.00
N GLY A 164 -24.79 21.12 17.67
CA GLY A 164 -24.41 21.43 19.04
C GLY A 164 -23.62 22.72 19.08
N LEU A 165 -24.10 23.74 19.79
CA LEU A 165 -23.43 25.04 19.91
C LEU A 165 -22.88 25.20 21.32
N THR A 166 -21.59 25.52 21.41
CA THR A 166 -20.95 25.86 22.69
C THR A 166 -20.17 27.16 22.57
N ILE A 167 -20.11 27.93 23.65
CA ILE A 167 -19.12 29.00 23.81
C ILE A 167 -18.14 28.54 24.86
N ILE A 168 -16.86 28.55 24.53
CA ILE A 168 -15.78 28.14 25.43
C ILE A 168 -14.90 29.34 25.76
N ALA A 169 -14.43 29.38 27.01
CA ALA A 169 -13.44 30.33 27.46
C ALA A 169 -12.08 30.04 26.80
N PRO A 170 -11.17 31.03 26.74
CA PRO A 170 -9.81 30.84 26.24
C PRO A 170 -9.06 29.69 26.92
N GLU A 171 -9.30 29.49 28.21
CA GLU A 171 -8.76 28.42 29.03
C GLU A 171 -9.46 27.06 28.81
N GLY A 172 -10.40 26.96 27.87
CA GLY A 172 -11.09 25.72 27.51
C GLY A 172 -12.35 25.39 28.32
N GLY A 173 -12.75 26.24 29.26
CA GLY A 173 -13.97 26.03 30.07
C GLY A 173 -15.26 26.38 29.33
N PHE A 174 -16.34 25.60 29.49
CA PHE A 174 -17.63 25.94 28.86
C PHE A 174 -18.28 27.19 29.51
N ILE A 175 -18.58 28.21 28.70
CA ILE A 175 -19.30 29.44 29.09
C ILE A 175 -20.79 29.34 28.70
N TYR A 176 -21.09 28.68 27.58
CA TYR A 176 -22.45 28.45 27.11
C TYR A 176 -22.54 27.11 26.39
N VAL A 177 -23.69 26.45 26.51
CA VAL A 177 -24.06 25.28 25.71
C VAL A 177 -25.54 25.41 25.34
N ASN A 178 -25.88 25.07 24.10
CA ASN A 178 -27.27 24.95 23.66
C ASN A 178 -27.84 23.56 24.00
N LYS A 179 -29.17 23.40 23.90
CA LYS A 179 -29.85 22.14 24.23
C LYS A 179 -29.44 20.96 23.34
N ILE A 180 -29.04 21.21 22.10
CA ILE A 180 -28.61 20.16 21.17
C ILE A 180 -27.28 19.56 21.62
N PHE A 181 -26.33 20.39 22.04
CA PHE A 181 -25.05 19.89 22.58
C PHE A 181 -25.23 19.10 23.88
N GLU A 182 -26.13 19.54 24.79
CA GLU A 182 -26.49 18.77 26.00
C GLU A 182 -27.00 17.37 25.63
N ALA A 183 -27.84 17.27 24.58
CA ALA A 183 -28.37 16.00 24.11
C ALA A 183 -27.29 15.12 23.46
N MET A 184 -26.36 15.71 22.70
CA MET A 184 -25.26 15.01 22.05
C MET A 184 -24.28 14.37 23.05
N ILE A 185 -23.92 15.09 24.12
CA ILE A 185 -22.91 14.65 25.09
C ILE A 185 -23.51 13.94 26.31
N GLY A 186 -24.80 14.15 26.58
CA GLY A 186 -25.55 13.52 27.68
C GLY A 186 -25.36 14.17 29.05
N TYR A 187 -24.63 15.29 29.14
CA TYR A 187 -24.48 16.10 30.36
C TYR A 187 -25.41 17.31 30.31
N LYS A 188 -25.95 17.71 31.45
CA LYS A 188 -26.74 18.94 31.57
C LYS A 188 -25.84 20.17 31.58
N LYS A 189 -26.35 21.31 31.14
CA LYS A 189 -25.66 22.60 31.09
C LYS A 189 -25.03 22.94 32.43
N GLU A 190 -25.73 22.72 33.54
CA GLU A 190 -25.19 23.01 34.89
C GLU A 190 -23.98 22.12 35.24
N GLU A 191 -23.82 20.97 34.60
CA GLU A 191 -22.70 20.04 34.76
C GLU A 191 -21.54 20.30 33.78
N LEU A 192 -21.78 21.09 32.74
CA LEU A 192 -20.80 21.43 31.69
C LEU A 192 -20.19 22.81 31.94
N ILE A 193 -21.02 23.80 32.31
CA ILE A 193 -20.62 25.20 32.47
C ILE A 193 -19.57 25.31 33.60
N GLY A 194 -18.45 25.97 33.30
CA GLY A 194 -17.33 26.15 34.23
C GLY A 194 -16.39 24.95 34.35
N HIS A 195 -16.66 23.82 33.68
CA HIS A 195 -15.72 22.71 33.58
C HIS A 195 -14.88 22.77 32.30
N ASP A 196 -13.64 22.30 32.39
CA ASP A 196 -12.68 22.22 31.29
C ASP A 196 -13.14 21.18 30.24
N LEU A 197 -13.13 21.59 28.97
CA LEU A 197 -13.41 20.77 27.78
C LEU A 197 -12.61 19.46 27.77
N LEU A 198 -11.33 19.49 28.18
CA LEU A 198 -10.44 18.33 28.15
C LEU A 198 -10.95 17.16 29.00
N LYS A 199 -11.73 17.43 30.05
CA LYS A 199 -12.33 16.40 30.91
C LYS A 199 -13.32 15.49 30.17
N PHE A 200 -13.87 15.97 29.06
CA PHE A 200 -14.89 15.29 28.27
C PHE A 200 -14.36 14.75 26.94
N ILE A 201 -13.07 14.91 26.66
CA ILE A 201 -12.40 14.36 25.48
C ILE A 201 -11.86 12.97 25.81
N ASP A 202 -11.88 12.07 24.83
CA ASP A 202 -11.28 10.73 24.95
C ASP A 202 -9.76 10.81 25.14
N GLU A 203 -9.19 9.96 26.00
CA GLU A 203 -7.78 10.02 26.37
C GLU A 203 -6.82 9.93 25.17
N SER A 204 -7.23 9.22 24.10
CA SER A 204 -6.43 9.09 22.88
C SER A 204 -6.30 10.39 22.08
N GLU A 205 -7.22 11.34 22.26
CA GLU A 205 -7.26 12.62 21.53
C GLU A 205 -6.70 13.80 22.34
N LEU A 206 -6.35 13.60 23.62
CA LEU A 206 -5.83 14.66 24.49
C LEU A 206 -4.60 15.39 23.90
N PRO A 207 -3.58 14.72 23.31
CA PRO A 207 -2.42 15.41 22.75
C PRO A 207 -2.77 16.32 21.57
N GLN A 208 -3.72 15.91 20.73
CA GLN A 208 -4.19 16.69 19.58
C GLN A 208 -5.05 17.88 20.04
N MET A 209 -5.83 17.69 21.11
CA MET A 209 -6.66 18.73 21.70
C MET A 209 -5.83 19.80 22.43
N GLU A 210 -4.76 19.42 23.13
CA GLU A 210 -3.82 20.37 23.75
C GLU A 210 -3.14 21.29 22.72
N GLY A 211 -2.79 20.74 21.55
CA GLY A 211 -2.28 21.54 20.43
C GLY A 211 -3.33 22.52 19.86
N SER A 212 -4.60 22.12 19.89
CA SER A 212 -5.73 22.92 19.39
C SER A 212 -6.14 24.02 20.36
N LEU A 213 -6.02 23.80 21.68
CA LEU A 213 -6.22 24.85 22.70
C LEU A 213 -5.25 26.01 22.56
N LYS A 214 -4.01 25.77 22.11
CA LYS A 214 -3.07 26.85 21.78
C LYS A 214 -3.55 27.72 20.61
N LYS A 215 -4.13 27.09 19.58
CA LYS A 215 -4.72 27.82 18.44
C LYS A 215 -5.94 28.65 18.85
N ILE A 216 -6.74 28.15 19.80
CA ILE A 216 -7.86 28.90 20.40
C ILE A 216 -7.34 30.13 21.16
N LEU A 217 -6.26 29.98 21.94
CA LEU A 217 -5.62 31.08 22.68
C LEU A 217 -5.02 32.16 21.76
N ASP A 218 -4.53 31.74 20.59
CA ASP A 218 -4.00 32.63 19.55
C ASP A 218 -5.12 33.21 18.65
N GLY A 219 -6.38 32.82 18.85
CA GLY A 219 -7.55 33.37 18.17
C GLY A 219 -7.78 32.84 16.74
N GLU A 220 -7.28 31.65 16.42
CA GLU A 220 -7.41 31.05 15.09
C GLU A 220 -8.79 30.38 14.88
N THR A 221 -9.32 30.50 13.66
CA THR A 221 -10.48 29.71 13.21
C THR A 221 -9.99 28.43 12.57
N PHE A 222 -10.50 27.29 13.04
CA PHE A 222 -10.12 25.98 12.51
C PHE A 222 -11.22 24.95 12.73
N GLU A 223 -11.15 23.86 11.98
CA GLU A 223 -12.02 22.70 12.12
C GLU A 223 -11.20 21.52 12.62
N ILE A 224 -11.77 20.75 13.54
CA ILE A 224 -11.13 19.56 14.09
C ILE A 224 -12.17 18.46 14.27
N GLN A 225 -11.78 17.23 13.93
CA GLN A 225 -12.53 16.05 14.36
C GLN A 225 -12.09 15.70 15.77
N CYS A 226 -13.04 15.59 16.68
CA CYS A 226 -12.77 15.31 18.08
C CYS A 226 -13.69 14.23 18.61
N LYS A 227 -13.12 13.45 19.52
CA LYS A 227 -13.76 12.29 20.13
C LYS A 227 -14.14 12.65 21.56
N PHE A 228 -15.44 12.79 21.80
CA PHE A 228 -15.99 13.08 23.12
C PHE A 228 -16.37 11.79 23.85
N LYS A 229 -16.22 11.81 25.18
CA LYS A 229 -16.74 10.80 26.09
C LYS A 229 -18.11 11.25 26.59
N ARG A 230 -19.16 10.57 26.14
CA ARG A 230 -20.53 10.83 26.61
C ARG A 230 -20.67 10.41 28.09
N LYS A 231 -21.67 10.98 28.77
CA LYS A 231 -21.98 10.66 30.18
C LYS A 231 -22.27 9.18 30.43
N ASP A 232 -22.77 8.49 29.42
CA ASP A 232 -23.10 7.07 29.50
C ASP A 232 -21.88 6.14 29.34
N GLY A 233 -20.71 6.68 28.94
CA GLY A 233 -19.48 5.96 28.67
C GLY A 233 -19.23 5.68 27.18
N SER A 234 -20.19 5.96 26.31
CA SER A 234 -20.04 5.80 24.86
C SER A 234 -19.23 6.93 24.23
N VAL A 235 -18.70 6.66 23.04
CA VAL A 235 -17.90 7.60 22.27
C VAL A 235 -18.79 8.37 21.30
N LEU A 236 -18.67 9.69 21.31
CA LEU A 236 -19.25 10.59 20.32
C LEU A 236 -18.13 11.11 19.41
N TRP A 237 -18.28 10.94 18.10
CA TRP A 237 -17.42 11.61 17.13
C TRP A 237 -18.09 12.89 16.68
N THR A 238 -17.41 14.02 16.82
CA THR A 238 -17.88 15.30 16.30
C THR A 238 -16.85 15.95 15.38
N ILE A 239 -17.34 16.68 14.40
CA ILE A 239 -16.58 17.74 13.75
C ILE A 239 -16.89 19.03 14.51
N ALA A 240 -15.87 19.62 15.13
CA ALA A 240 -15.95 20.88 15.85
C ALA A 240 -15.33 22.02 15.03
N LYS A 241 -16.15 23.00 14.67
CA LYS A 241 -15.72 24.23 13.99
C LYS A 241 -15.59 25.34 15.00
N HIS A 242 -14.36 25.81 15.23
CA HIS A 242 -14.04 26.83 16.20
C HIS A 242 -13.92 28.21 15.54
N SER A 243 -14.50 29.23 16.16
CA SER A 243 -14.35 30.63 15.73
C SER A 243 -14.31 31.57 16.95
N PRO A 244 -13.40 32.55 17.00
CA PRO A 244 -13.35 33.51 18.11
C PRO A 244 -14.54 34.49 18.07
N LEU A 245 -15.06 34.87 19.24
CA LEU A 245 -16.05 35.95 19.35
C LEU A 245 -15.32 37.31 19.49
N TYR A 246 -15.58 38.21 18.53
CA TYR A 246 -15.09 39.60 18.37
C TYR A 246 -13.69 39.79 17.75
N GLU A 247 -13.59 40.68 16.75
CA GLU A 247 -12.40 40.93 15.92
C GLU A 247 -11.40 41.99 16.47
N ASP A 248 -11.71 42.74 17.54
CA ASP A 248 -10.84 43.84 18.00
C ASP A 248 -10.07 43.52 19.29
N ILE A 249 -8.80 43.11 19.10
CA ILE A 249 -7.63 43.29 19.98
C ILE A 249 -7.64 42.55 21.33
N GLY A 250 -7.02 41.35 21.37
CA GLY A 250 -6.42 40.76 22.57
C GLY A 250 -6.42 39.24 22.62
N LYS A 251 -5.27 38.63 22.94
CA LYS A 251 -5.20 37.21 23.37
C LYS A 251 -6.15 36.99 24.55
N ASN A 252 -6.85 35.86 24.56
CA ASN A 252 -7.88 35.45 25.54
C ASN A 252 -9.33 35.93 25.28
N ASN A 253 -9.89 35.71 24.09
CA ASN A 253 -11.34 35.86 23.85
C ASN A 253 -12.09 34.51 23.82
N PRO A 254 -13.34 34.45 24.33
CA PRO A 254 -14.20 33.27 24.19
C PRO A 254 -14.39 32.87 22.72
N SER A 255 -14.49 31.57 22.46
CA SER A 255 -14.73 31.05 21.12
C SER A 255 -16.11 30.40 21.02
N ILE A 256 -16.81 30.65 19.93
CA ILE A 256 -18.00 29.90 19.54
C ILE A 256 -17.56 28.63 18.81
N VAL A 257 -18.19 27.50 19.13
CA VAL A 257 -17.89 26.20 18.57
C VAL A 257 -19.17 25.51 18.14
N LEU A 258 -19.20 25.11 16.88
CA LEU A 258 -20.27 24.33 16.27
C LEU A 258 -19.84 22.87 16.16
N HIS A 259 -20.66 21.96 16.68
CA HIS A 259 -20.40 20.53 16.76
C HIS A 259 -21.41 19.76 15.89
N THR A 260 -20.89 19.07 14.88
CA THR A 260 -21.66 18.15 14.02
C THR A 260 -21.35 16.70 14.40
N ASP A 261 -22.37 15.89 14.72
CA ASP A 261 -22.20 14.45 15.02
C ASP A 261 -21.92 13.66 13.73
N ILE A 262 -20.78 12.96 13.70
CA ILE A 262 -20.35 12.10 12.58
C ILE A 262 -20.17 10.63 13.00
N THR A 263 -20.75 10.24 14.12
CA THR A 263 -20.55 8.90 14.72
C THR A 263 -21.02 7.78 13.80
N GLU A 264 -22.15 7.93 13.12
CA GLU A 264 -22.69 6.91 12.19
C GLU A 264 -21.85 6.81 10.91
N LEU A 265 -21.37 7.94 10.37
CA LEU A 265 -20.48 7.96 9.21
C LEU A 265 -19.17 7.19 9.51
N LYS A 266 -18.58 7.41 10.70
CA LYS A 266 -17.35 6.73 11.12
C LYS A 266 -17.53 5.23 11.37
N LYS A 267 -18.71 4.78 11.78
CA LYS A 267 -19.03 3.35 11.89
C LYS A 267 -19.13 2.70 10.52
N ALA A 268 -19.83 3.32 9.59
CA ALA A 268 -20.00 2.80 8.23
C ALA A 268 -18.65 2.72 7.46
N GLU A 269 -17.78 3.73 7.60
CA GLU A 269 -16.42 3.70 7.06
C GLU A 269 -15.61 2.53 7.65
N ALA A 270 -15.65 2.34 8.98
CA ALA A 270 -14.91 1.28 9.64
C ALA A 270 -15.39 -0.12 9.24
N GLU A 271 -16.70 -0.33 9.07
CA GLU A 271 -17.27 -1.59 8.62
C GLU A 271 -16.96 -1.89 7.16
N LEU A 272 -17.01 -0.88 6.29
CA LEU A 272 -16.62 -1.02 4.89
C LEU A 272 -15.12 -1.32 4.76
N GLU A 273 -14.27 -0.64 5.52
CA GLU A 273 -12.84 -0.93 5.59
C GLU A 273 -12.55 -2.33 6.14
N LEU A 274 -13.31 -2.79 7.15
CA LEU A 274 -13.15 -4.12 7.71
C LEU A 274 -13.56 -5.20 6.70
N ALA A 275 -14.71 -5.03 6.03
CA ALA A 275 -15.18 -5.95 4.99
C ALA A 275 -14.26 -5.96 3.77
N SER A 276 -13.78 -4.80 3.31
CA SER A 276 -12.81 -4.67 2.22
C SER A 276 -11.47 -5.33 2.57
N ARG A 277 -10.94 -5.07 3.78
CA ARG A 277 -9.71 -5.73 4.27
C ARG A 277 -9.87 -7.24 4.41
N TYR A 278 -11.03 -7.71 4.86
CA TYR A 278 -11.32 -9.13 4.97
C TYR A 278 -11.33 -9.80 3.59
N ASN A 279 -12.07 -9.24 2.62
CA ASN A 279 -12.12 -9.76 1.24
C ASN A 279 -10.74 -9.74 0.56
N ARG A 280 -9.97 -8.66 0.76
CA ARG A 280 -8.60 -8.58 0.22
C ARG A 280 -7.69 -9.63 0.84
N SER A 281 -7.76 -9.82 2.15
CA SER A 281 -6.97 -10.83 2.86
C SER A 281 -7.21 -12.24 2.32
N LEU A 282 -8.46 -12.58 1.95
CA LEU A 282 -8.79 -13.87 1.36
C LEU A 282 -8.16 -14.10 -0.02
N ILE A 283 -8.14 -13.06 -0.87
CA ILE A 283 -7.51 -13.12 -2.21
C ILE A 283 -5.99 -13.19 -2.10
N GLU A 284 -5.40 -12.42 -1.18
CA GLU A 284 -3.94 -12.40 -0.95
C GLU A 284 -3.40 -13.67 -0.30
N ALA A 285 -4.22 -14.41 0.45
CA ALA A 285 -3.81 -15.66 1.08
C ALA A 285 -3.58 -16.80 0.07
N SER A 286 -4.08 -16.70 -1.16
CA SER A 286 -3.86 -17.71 -2.22
C SER A 286 -2.41 -17.70 -2.70
N LEU A 287 -1.79 -18.89 -2.74
CA LEU A 287 -0.44 -19.08 -3.27
C LEU A 287 -0.39 -19.18 -4.80
N ASP A 288 -1.52 -19.49 -5.44
CA ASP A 288 -1.65 -19.48 -6.90
C ASP A 288 -1.91 -18.05 -7.40
N PRO A 289 -1.31 -17.65 -8.53
CA PRO A 289 -1.70 -16.44 -9.27
C PRO A 289 -3.21 -16.38 -9.52
N LEU A 290 -3.87 -15.40 -8.90
CA LEU A 290 -5.29 -15.10 -9.09
C LEU A 290 -5.46 -13.81 -9.88
N VAL A 291 -6.31 -13.87 -10.90
CA VAL A 291 -6.64 -12.74 -11.76
C VAL A 291 -8.15 -12.66 -11.97
N THR A 292 -8.68 -11.44 -11.91
CA THR A 292 -10.02 -11.14 -12.42
C THR A 292 -9.89 -10.45 -13.76
N ILE A 293 -10.76 -10.79 -14.71
CA ILE A 293 -10.73 -10.32 -16.08
C ILE A 293 -12.11 -9.81 -16.44
N GLY A 294 -12.20 -8.56 -16.90
CA GLY A 294 -13.45 -7.97 -17.37
C GLY A 294 -13.95 -8.61 -18.67
N PRO A 295 -15.17 -8.27 -19.14
CA PRO A 295 -15.75 -8.80 -20.39
C PRO A 295 -15.05 -8.31 -21.66
N ASP A 296 -14.13 -7.36 -21.53
CA ASP A 296 -13.29 -6.80 -22.60
C ASP A 296 -11.91 -7.47 -22.70
N GLY A 297 -11.67 -8.53 -21.92
CA GLY A 297 -10.40 -9.27 -21.88
C GLY A 297 -9.31 -8.60 -21.06
N LYS A 298 -9.61 -7.50 -20.34
CA LYS A 298 -8.62 -6.79 -19.54
C LYS A 298 -8.60 -7.27 -18.09
N VAL A 299 -7.41 -7.28 -17.50
CA VAL A 299 -7.25 -7.63 -16.08
C VAL A 299 -7.82 -6.53 -15.19
N THR A 300 -8.68 -6.88 -14.24
CA THR A 300 -9.33 -5.94 -13.33
C THR A 300 -8.73 -5.93 -11.92
N ASP A 301 -8.22 -7.06 -11.44
CA ASP A 301 -7.54 -7.18 -10.14
C ASP A 301 -6.66 -8.43 -10.13
N VAL A 302 -5.62 -8.40 -9.29
CA VAL A 302 -4.69 -9.50 -9.06
C VAL A 302 -4.25 -9.59 -7.59
N ASN A 303 -3.80 -10.79 -7.20
CA ASN A 303 -3.11 -11.01 -5.92
C ASN A 303 -1.58 -10.90 -6.06
N SER A 304 -0.89 -10.85 -4.92
CA SER A 304 0.58 -10.79 -4.86
C SER A 304 1.29 -12.00 -5.50
N ALA A 305 0.64 -13.16 -5.59
CA ALA A 305 1.19 -14.31 -6.32
C ALA A 305 1.30 -14.03 -7.83
N THR A 306 0.34 -13.29 -8.40
CA THR A 306 0.37 -12.90 -9.82
C THR A 306 1.46 -11.89 -10.13
N GLU A 307 1.70 -10.92 -9.23
CA GLU A 307 2.81 -9.97 -9.37
C GLU A 307 4.16 -10.70 -9.36
N LYS A 308 4.31 -11.70 -8.49
CA LYS A 308 5.53 -12.53 -8.44
C LYS A 308 5.70 -13.38 -9.70
N ALA A 309 4.61 -13.95 -10.23
CA ALA A 309 4.67 -14.80 -11.42
C ALA A 309 4.94 -14.00 -12.70
N THR A 310 4.37 -12.80 -12.82
CA THR A 310 4.53 -11.94 -14.00
C THR A 310 5.70 -10.96 -13.86
N GLY A 311 6.18 -10.67 -12.65
CA GLY A 311 7.23 -9.67 -12.39
C GLY A 311 6.79 -8.24 -12.64
N TYR A 312 5.52 -8.04 -12.95
CA TYR A 312 4.88 -6.75 -13.09
C TYR A 312 4.20 -6.43 -11.77
N LEU A 313 4.30 -5.17 -11.35
CA LEU A 313 3.51 -4.72 -10.22
C LEU A 313 2.04 -4.71 -10.59
N LYS A 314 1.16 -4.88 -9.62
CA LYS A 314 -0.29 -4.90 -9.79
C LYS A 314 -0.79 -3.71 -10.62
N GLU A 315 -0.23 -2.53 -10.41
CA GLU A 315 -0.58 -1.30 -11.12
C GLU A 315 -0.21 -1.35 -12.61
N GLU A 316 0.77 -2.18 -12.99
CA GLU A 316 1.17 -2.42 -14.38
C GLU A 316 0.32 -3.51 -15.05
N ILE A 317 -0.35 -4.35 -14.26
CA ILE A 317 -1.18 -5.47 -14.75
C ILE A 317 -2.63 -5.05 -14.92
N ILE A 318 -3.16 -4.26 -14.01
CA ILE A 318 -4.56 -3.82 -14.07
C ILE A 318 -4.78 -2.92 -15.30
N GLY A 319 -5.84 -3.22 -16.06
CA GLY A 319 -6.26 -2.47 -17.23
C GLY A 319 -5.54 -2.84 -18.53
N SER A 320 -4.57 -3.74 -18.49
CA SER A 320 -3.95 -4.28 -19.69
C SER A 320 -4.65 -5.57 -20.15
N ASN A 321 -4.38 -6.01 -21.38
CA ASN A 321 -4.98 -7.24 -21.89
C ASN A 321 -4.36 -8.44 -21.17
N PHE A 322 -5.21 -9.29 -20.60
CA PHE A 322 -4.81 -10.53 -19.94
C PHE A 322 -3.88 -11.37 -20.82
N SER A 323 -4.14 -11.43 -22.12
CA SER A 323 -3.34 -12.20 -23.07
C SER A 323 -1.88 -11.75 -23.18
N ASN A 324 -1.56 -10.50 -22.83
CA ASN A 324 -0.22 -9.92 -22.99
C ASN A 324 0.81 -10.50 -22.01
N TYR A 325 0.35 -11.08 -20.89
CA TYR A 325 1.23 -11.71 -19.92
C TYR A 325 1.48 -13.18 -20.23
N PHE A 326 1.07 -13.65 -21.41
CA PHE A 326 1.32 -15.00 -21.87
C PHE A 326 2.17 -14.97 -23.12
N THR A 327 2.98 -16.01 -23.32
CA THR A 327 3.83 -16.14 -24.50
C THR A 327 3.04 -16.42 -25.78
N GLU A 328 1.81 -16.92 -25.66
CA GLU A 328 0.85 -17.14 -26.74
C GLU A 328 -0.44 -16.32 -26.52
N PRO A 329 -0.46 -15.01 -26.82
CA PRO A 329 -1.61 -14.16 -26.53
C PRO A 329 -2.91 -14.60 -27.21
N GLU A 330 -2.85 -15.06 -28.46
CA GLU A 330 -4.04 -15.52 -29.21
C GLU A 330 -4.71 -16.72 -28.52
N LYS A 331 -3.91 -17.66 -28.01
CA LYS A 331 -4.38 -18.84 -27.28
C LYS A 331 -4.95 -18.48 -25.91
N ALA A 332 -4.33 -17.54 -25.21
CA ALA A 332 -4.87 -17.01 -23.95
C ALA A 332 -6.24 -16.34 -24.17
N ASP A 333 -6.39 -15.60 -25.26
CA ASP A 333 -7.66 -14.96 -25.65
C ASP A 333 -8.74 -15.98 -26.06
N GLU A 334 -8.37 -17.05 -26.77
CA GLU A 334 -9.27 -18.17 -27.04
C GLU A 334 -9.76 -18.86 -25.76
N GLY A 335 -8.84 -19.16 -24.84
CA GLY A 335 -9.16 -19.75 -23.53
C GLY A 335 -10.12 -18.88 -22.73
N TYR A 336 -9.85 -17.58 -22.69
CA TYR A 336 -10.72 -16.58 -22.06
C TYR A 336 -12.12 -16.53 -22.70
N LYS A 337 -12.22 -16.46 -24.04
CA LYS A 337 -13.50 -16.46 -24.77
C LYS A 337 -14.32 -17.73 -24.53
N LYS A 338 -13.63 -18.86 -24.37
CA LYS A 338 -14.26 -20.14 -24.04
C LYS A 338 -14.93 -20.12 -22.67
N VAL A 339 -14.34 -19.47 -21.67
CA VAL A 339 -14.95 -19.31 -20.34
C VAL A 339 -16.28 -18.55 -20.43
N PHE A 340 -16.35 -17.48 -21.21
CA PHE A 340 -17.61 -16.74 -21.42
C PHE A 340 -18.69 -17.56 -22.12
N LYS A 341 -18.29 -18.46 -23.03
CA LYS A 341 -19.22 -19.31 -23.79
C LYS A 341 -19.72 -20.52 -22.99
N GLU A 342 -18.84 -21.15 -22.22
CA GLU A 342 -19.10 -22.43 -21.53
C GLU A 342 -19.34 -22.26 -20.01
N GLY A 343 -19.13 -21.05 -19.47
CA GLY A 343 -19.25 -20.70 -18.06
C GLY A 343 -17.99 -20.97 -17.23
N PHE A 344 -17.15 -21.92 -17.67
CA PHE A 344 -15.87 -22.23 -17.04
C PHE A 344 -14.91 -22.92 -18.01
N VAL A 345 -13.62 -22.91 -17.69
CA VAL A 345 -12.58 -23.72 -18.33
C VAL A 345 -11.67 -24.30 -17.24
N LYS A 346 -11.23 -25.54 -17.45
CA LYS A 346 -10.35 -26.26 -16.53
C LYS A 346 -9.10 -26.77 -17.25
N ASP A 347 -7.97 -26.76 -16.54
CA ASP A 347 -6.67 -27.28 -16.93
C ASP A 347 -6.21 -26.78 -18.32
N TYR A 348 -6.47 -25.50 -18.64
CA TYR A 348 -6.14 -24.92 -19.93
C TYR A 348 -4.66 -24.51 -19.97
N PRO A 349 -3.84 -25.08 -20.88
CA PRO A 349 -2.39 -24.90 -20.82
C PRO A 349 -1.97 -23.54 -21.40
N LEU A 350 -1.31 -22.72 -20.57
CA LEU A 350 -0.74 -21.43 -20.95
C LEU A 350 0.68 -21.28 -20.37
N GLU A 351 1.42 -20.26 -20.83
CA GLU A 351 2.75 -19.96 -20.32
C GLU A 351 2.85 -18.46 -20.04
N ILE A 352 2.98 -18.10 -18.76
CA ILE A 352 3.11 -16.72 -18.30
C ILE A 352 4.51 -16.20 -18.66
N GLN A 353 4.56 -14.98 -19.17
CA GLN A 353 5.79 -14.26 -19.46
C GLN A 353 6.08 -13.25 -18.35
N HIS A 354 7.16 -13.50 -17.61
CA HIS A 354 7.65 -12.60 -16.59
C HIS A 354 8.41 -11.41 -17.22
N LYS A 355 8.39 -10.23 -16.57
CA LYS A 355 8.99 -8.97 -17.03
C LYS A 355 10.49 -9.06 -17.38
N ASN A 356 11.23 -9.89 -16.65
CA ASN A 356 12.66 -10.17 -16.91
C ASN A 356 12.89 -11.18 -18.07
N GLY A 357 11.83 -11.62 -18.75
CA GLY A 357 11.87 -12.59 -19.83
C GLY A 357 11.74 -14.06 -19.41
N ALA A 358 11.67 -14.37 -18.11
CA ALA A 358 11.41 -15.73 -17.64
C ALA A 358 10.02 -16.22 -18.05
N LYS A 359 9.88 -17.51 -18.33
CA LYS A 359 8.63 -18.13 -18.80
C LYS A 359 8.17 -19.16 -17.79
N ILE A 360 6.94 -19.03 -17.32
CA ILE A 360 6.36 -19.87 -16.29
C ILE A 360 5.18 -20.64 -16.90
N PRO A 361 5.31 -21.95 -17.17
CA PRO A 361 4.19 -22.74 -17.66
C PRO A 361 3.14 -22.92 -16.55
N VAL A 362 1.87 -22.73 -16.91
CA VAL A 362 0.74 -22.77 -15.97
C VAL A 362 -0.46 -23.54 -16.52
N LEU A 363 -1.26 -24.10 -15.62
CA LEU A 363 -2.61 -24.57 -15.92
C LEU A 363 -3.62 -23.52 -15.48
N TYR A 364 -4.37 -22.99 -16.43
CA TYR A 364 -5.33 -21.93 -16.24
C TYR A 364 -6.73 -22.52 -16.00
N ASN A 365 -7.29 -22.18 -14.84
CA ASN A 365 -8.65 -22.52 -14.41
C ASN A 365 -9.45 -21.24 -14.25
N ALA A 366 -10.62 -21.17 -14.87
CA ALA A 366 -11.38 -19.93 -14.92
C ALA A 366 -12.88 -20.17 -14.92
N SER A 367 -13.63 -19.28 -14.28
CA SER A 367 -15.10 -19.31 -14.24
C SER A 367 -15.67 -17.91 -14.31
N VAL A 368 -16.86 -17.76 -14.89
CA VAL A 368 -17.58 -16.49 -14.86
C VAL A 368 -18.10 -16.17 -13.46
N TYR A 369 -18.09 -14.90 -13.07
CA TYR A 369 -18.81 -14.39 -11.91
C TYR A 369 -19.81 -13.31 -12.33
N ASN A 370 -20.95 -13.30 -11.66
CA ASN A 370 -22.13 -12.55 -12.07
C ASN A 370 -22.48 -11.46 -11.07
N ASP A 371 -23.17 -10.42 -11.55
CA ASP A 371 -23.85 -9.44 -10.71
C ASP A 371 -25.15 -10.01 -10.15
N GLU A 372 -25.78 -9.23 -9.27
CA GLU A 372 -27.04 -9.55 -8.61
C GLU A 372 -28.22 -9.76 -9.57
N THR A 373 -28.07 -9.34 -10.83
CA THR A 373 -29.07 -9.50 -11.90
C THR A 373 -28.80 -10.74 -12.77
N GLY A 374 -27.77 -11.51 -12.44
CA GLY A 374 -27.33 -12.68 -13.21
C GLY A 374 -26.54 -12.35 -14.47
N ARG A 375 -26.11 -11.09 -14.65
CA ARG A 375 -25.24 -10.70 -15.78
C ARG A 375 -23.80 -11.00 -15.44
N ILE A 376 -23.06 -11.55 -16.40
CA ILE A 376 -21.64 -11.84 -16.23
C ILE A 376 -20.88 -10.52 -16.10
N ILE A 377 -20.26 -10.29 -14.93
CA ILE A 377 -19.38 -9.13 -14.68
C ILE A 377 -18.00 -9.41 -15.26
N GLY A 378 -17.53 -10.66 -15.19
CA GLY A 378 -16.18 -11.00 -15.62
C GLY A 378 -15.85 -12.46 -15.38
N VAL A 379 -14.57 -12.76 -15.52
CA VAL A 379 -13.97 -14.07 -15.31
C VAL A 379 -13.03 -13.99 -14.12
N PHE A 380 -13.22 -14.87 -13.16
CA PHE A 380 -12.25 -15.13 -12.11
C PHE A 380 -11.39 -16.32 -12.52
N ALA A 381 -10.07 -16.17 -12.46
CA ALA A 381 -9.16 -17.21 -12.89
C ALA A 381 -7.98 -17.40 -11.95
N ALA A 382 -7.55 -18.65 -11.86
CA ALA A 382 -6.38 -19.11 -11.12
C ALA A 382 -5.42 -19.79 -12.10
N ALA A 383 -4.15 -19.41 -12.08
CA ALA A 383 -3.11 -20.05 -12.87
C ALA A 383 -2.20 -20.86 -11.95
N ARG A 384 -2.26 -22.19 -12.06
CA ARG A 384 -1.44 -23.07 -11.24
C ARG A 384 -0.09 -23.31 -11.91
N ASP A 385 1.00 -22.98 -11.21
CA ASP A 385 2.36 -23.19 -11.70
C ASP A 385 2.69 -24.70 -11.82
N ILE A 386 3.10 -25.11 -13.03
CA ILE A 386 3.54 -26.47 -13.34
C ILE A 386 5.04 -26.55 -13.67
N SER A 387 5.80 -25.50 -13.39
CA SER A 387 7.25 -25.43 -13.61
C SER A 387 7.99 -26.60 -12.97
N GLN A 388 7.62 -26.99 -11.74
CA GLN A 388 8.23 -28.14 -11.08
C GLN A 388 7.93 -29.46 -11.79
N LEU A 389 6.71 -29.59 -12.35
CA LEU A 389 6.30 -30.78 -13.08
C LEU A 389 7.05 -30.87 -14.43
N ILE A 390 7.10 -29.77 -15.18
CA ILE A 390 7.84 -29.69 -16.45
C ILE A 390 9.36 -29.78 -16.22
N GLN A 391 9.90 -29.23 -15.14
CA GLN A 391 11.32 -29.37 -14.82
C GLN A 391 11.65 -30.80 -14.42
N ALA A 392 10.77 -31.51 -13.69
CA ALA A 392 10.92 -32.93 -13.42
C ALA A 392 10.87 -33.75 -14.71
N GLU A 393 9.94 -33.43 -15.62
CA GLU A 393 9.82 -34.08 -16.92
C GLU A 393 11.03 -33.78 -17.84
N LYS A 394 11.47 -32.52 -17.91
CA LYS A 394 12.69 -32.10 -18.63
C LYS A 394 13.94 -32.67 -18.02
N ASN A 395 14.05 -32.78 -16.69
CA ASN A 395 15.17 -33.45 -16.04
C ASN A 395 15.17 -34.94 -16.42
N ASN A 396 14.02 -35.59 -16.42
CA ASN A 396 13.91 -36.98 -16.87
C ASN A 396 14.25 -37.13 -18.35
N GLN A 397 13.77 -36.23 -19.22
CA GLN A 397 14.12 -36.20 -20.65
C GLN A 397 15.59 -35.85 -20.88
N LEU A 398 16.17 -34.94 -20.09
CA LEU A 398 17.59 -34.60 -20.16
C LEU A 398 18.45 -35.76 -19.70
N LEU A 399 18.08 -36.45 -18.62
CA LEU A 399 18.74 -37.67 -18.17
C LEU A 399 18.62 -38.78 -19.22
N ALA A 400 17.45 -38.96 -19.82
CA ALA A 400 17.25 -39.88 -20.94
C ALA A 400 18.11 -39.48 -22.16
N ASN A 401 18.11 -38.20 -22.55
CA ASN A 401 18.91 -37.69 -23.66
C ASN A 401 20.41 -37.77 -23.39
N VAL A 402 20.87 -37.53 -22.16
CA VAL A 402 22.28 -37.68 -21.76
C VAL A 402 22.68 -39.14 -21.85
N VAL A 403 21.83 -40.06 -21.38
CA VAL A 403 22.05 -41.50 -21.55
C VAL A 403 22.06 -41.87 -23.03
N GLU A 404 21.14 -41.36 -23.84
CA GLU A 404 21.05 -41.62 -25.27
C GLU A 404 22.21 -41.00 -26.07
N SER A 405 22.66 -39.79 -25.75
CA SER A 405 23.70 -39.08 -26.50
C SER A 405 25.12 -39.44 -26.11
N THR A 406 25.30 -40.34 -25.13
CA THR A 406 26.62 -40.77 -24.69
C THR A 406 27.20 -41.76 -25.70
N ASP A 407 28.46 -41.53 -26.11
CA ASP A 407 29.19 -42.42 -27.02
C ASP A 407 29.50 -43.80 -26.39
N ASP A 408 29.60 -43.85 -25.06
CA ASP A 408 29.69 -45.11 -24.32
C ASP A 408 28.34 -45.87 -24.38
N ALA A 409 28.43 -47.19 -24.49
CA ALA A 409 27.25 -48.05 -24.49
C ALA A 409 26.70 -48.19 -23.06
N ILE A 410 25.48 -47.71 -22.83
CA ILE A 410 24.75 -47.82 -21.56
C ILE A 410 23.60 -48.81 -21.73
N ILE A 411 23.67 -49.89 -20.97
CA ILE A 411 22.78 -51.04 -21.10
C ILE A 411 22.20 -51.36 -19.72
N ILE A 412 20.88 -51.44 -19.60
CA ILE A 412 20.21 -51.95 -18.40
C ILE A 412 19.75 -53.37 -18.71
N LYS A 413 20.02 -54.31 -17.80
CA LYS A 413 19.58 -55.71 -17.92
C LYS A 413 18.96 -56.23 -16.63
N SER A 414 18.06 -57.19 -16.75
CA SER A 414 17.50 -57.93 -15.62
C SER A 414 18.57 -58.78 -14.93
N LEU A 415 18.25 -59.33 -13.76
CA LEU A 415 19.12 -60.21 -13.01
C LEU A 415 19.40 -61.56 -13.70
N ASP A 416 18.62 -61.89 -14.73
CA ASP A 416 18.79 -63.08 -15.58
C ASP A 416 19.48 -62.76 -16.91
N GLY A 417 19.90 -61.50 -17.10
CA GLY A 417 20.68 -61.05 -18.25
C GLY A 417 19.86 -60.63 -19.47
N ALA A 418 18.53 -60.52 -19.36
CA ALA A 418 17.69 -59.97 -20.42
C ALA A 418 17.86 -58.45 -20.52
N ILE A 419 18.05 -57.93 -21.73
CA ILE A 419 18.26 -56.50 -21.98
C ILE A 419 16.93 -55.76 -21.78
N LEU A 420 16.93 -54.75 -20.92
CA LEU A 420 15.78 -53.89 -20.61
C LEU A 420 15.90 -52.51 -21.26
N SER A 421 17.13 -52.02 -21.47
CA SER A 421 17.40 -50.72 -22.09
C SER A 421 18.69 -50.78 -22.91
N TRP A 422 18.71 -50.06 -24.04
CA TRP A 422 19.80 -50.03 -25.00
C TRP A 422 19.92 -48.63 -25.63
N ASN A 423 20.92 -47.84 -25.22
CA ASN A 423 21.07 -46.45 -25.68
C ASN A 423 21.69 -46.36 -27.10
N LYS A 424 21.67 -45.18 -27.74
CA LYS A 424 22.34 -44.97 -29.05
C LYS A 424 23.84 -45.29 -29.05
N GLY A 425 24.56 -45.03 -27.96
CA GLY A 425 25.96 -45.45 -27.83
C GLY A 425 26.13 -46.97 -28.01
N ALA A 426 25.22 -47.77 -27.45
CA ALA A 426 25.22 -49.22 -27.63
C ALA A 426 24.86 -49.62 -29.06
N GLU A 427 23.92 -48.92 -29.72
CA GLU A 427 23.62 -49.15 -31.15
C GLU A 427 24.83 -48.88 -32.05
N GLN A 428 25.57 -47.79 -31.79
CA GLN A 428 26.74 -47.41 -32.58
C GLN A 428 27.93 -48.35 -32.34
N ILE A 429 28.20 -48.68 -31.07
CA ILE A 429 29.32 -49.56 -30.70
C ILE A 429 29.08 -50.98 -31.22
N TYR A 430 27.89 -51.54 -31.01
CA TYR A 430 27.62 -52.96 -31.29
C TYR A 430 26.85 -53.21 -32.60
N GLY A 431 26.24 -52.21 -33.22
CA GLY A 431 25.54 -52.32 -34.51
C GLY A 431 24.14 -52.93 -34.46
N TYR A 432 23.61 -53.21 -33.27
CA TYR A 432 22.23 -53.68 -33.05
C TYR A 432 21.32 -52.52 -32.70
N SER A 433 20.12 -52.45 -33.29
CA SER A 433 19.13 -51.46 -32.83
C SER A 433 18.47 -51.92 -31.53
N ALA A 434 18.01 -50.98 -30.71
CA ALA A 434 17.33 -51.28 -29.45
C ALA A 434 16.13 -52.21 -29.65
N GLU A 435 15.35 -52.03 -30.72
CA GLU A 435 14.20 -52.87 -31.08
C GLU A 435 14.58 -54.34 -31.36
N GLU A 436 15.80 -54.60 -31.82
CA GLU A 436 16.28 -55.95 -32.14
C GLU A 436 16.75 -56.73 -30.92
N VAL A 437 17.18 -56.04 -29.85
CA VAL A 437 17.87 -56.67 -28.72
C VAL A 437 17.19 -56.44 -27.37
N ILE A 438 16.25 -55.52 -27.24
CA ILE A 438 15.43 -55.41 -26.03
C ILE A 438 14.63 -56.72 -25.85
N GLY A 439 14.74 -57.32 -24.66
CA GLY A 439 14.18 -58.63 -24.33
C GLY A 439 15.11 -59.82 -24.60
N GLU A 440 16.11 -59.66 -25.48
CA GLU A 440 17.11 -60.69 -25.75
C GLU A 440 18.17 -60.78 -24.63
N ASN A 441 18.91 -61.88 -24.60
CA ASN A 441 19.97 -62.06 -23.62
C ASN A 441 21.26 -61.33 -24.03
N ILE A 442 21.89 -60.62 -23.08
CA ILE A 442 23.11 -59.83 -23.30
C ILE A 442 24.31 -60.64 -23.84
N SER A 443 24.25 -61.97 -23.81
CA SER A 443 25.24 -62.86 -24.42
C SER A 443 25.35 -62.70 -25.94
N VAL A 444 24.38 -62.07 -26.61
CA VAL A 444 24.40 -61.82 -28.07
C VAL A 444 25.61 -60.99 -28.54
N ILE A 445 26.17 -60.13 -27.69
CA ILE A 445 27.37 -59.33 -27.98
C ILE A 445 28.66 -59.95 -27.45
N ALA A 446 28.62 -61.17 -26.91
CA ALA A 446 29.79 -61.86 -26.39
C ALA A 446 30.27 -62.97 -27.35
N PRO A 447 31.58 -63.08 -27.59
CA PRO A 447 32.16 -64.28 -28.21
C PRO A 447 31.74 -65.56 -27.48
N ILE A 448 31.48 -66.63 -28.23
CA ILE A 448 30.99 -67.91 -27.67
C ILE A 448 31.87 -68.44 -26.53
N ASN A 449 33.20 -68.23 -26.63
CA ASN A 449 34.18 -68.62 -25.61
C ASN A 449 34.16 -67.77 -24.33
N LEU A 450 33.40 -66.66 -24.29
CA LEU A 450 33.27 -65.74 -23.16
C LEU A 450 31.84 -65.68 -22.59
N SER A 451 30.90 -66.50 -23.05
CA SER A 451 29.51 -66.50 -22.55
C SER A 451 29.41 -66.75 -21.02
N ASN A 452 30.32 -67.56 -20.46
CA ASN A 452 30.38 -67.84 -19.02
C ASN A 452 30.88 -66.63 -18.19
N GLU A 453 31.60 -65.69 -18.82
CA GLU A 453 32.10 -64.46 -18.18
C GLU A 453 30.92 -63.61 -17.67
N ILE A 454 29.90 -63.40 -18.52
CA ILE A 454 28.72 -62.58 -18.20
C ILE A 454 28.01 -63.08 -16.96
N SER A 455 27.75 -64.39 -16.88
CA SER A 455 27.08 -65.01 -15.74
C SER A 455 27.90 -64.84 -14.45
N SER A 456 29.23 -64.97 -14.53
CA SER A 456 30.12 -64.73 -13.39
C SER A 456 30.08 -63.28 -12.91
N LEU A 457 30.04 -62.31 -13.82
CA LEU A 457 29.97 -60.88 -13.48
C LEU A 457 28.62 -60.52 -12.84
N ILE A 458 27.51 -61.08 -13.31
CA ILE A 458 26.18 -60.86 -12.71
C ILE A 458 26.13 -61.39 -11.26
N GLU A 459 26.65 -62.59 -11.00
CA GLU A 459 26.69 -63.17 -9.65
C GLU A 459 27.53 -62.34 -8.67
N LYS A 460 28.62 -61.74 -9.14
CA LYS A 460 29.42 -60.80 -8.33
C LYS A 460 28.63 -59.55 -7.95
N ILE A 461 27.84 -58.99 -8.86
CA ILE A 461 26.97 -57.84 -8.57
C ILE A 461 25.86 -58.20 -7.58
N LYS A 462 25.25 -59.40 -7.68
CA LYS A 462 24.26 -59.88 -6.69
C LYS A 462 24.84 -60.00 -5.27
N LYS A 463 26.15 -60.23 -5.16
CA LYS A 463 26.90 -60.26 -3.88
C LYS A 463 27.44 -58.87 -3.47
N SER A 464 27.02 -57.80 -4.14
CA SER A 464 27.42 -56.42 -3.88
C SER A 464 28.92 -56.13 -4.12
N GLU A 465 29.59 -56.88 -4.98
CA GLU A 465 30.96 -56.58 -5.41
C GLU A 465 30.97 -55.44 -6.45
N LYS A 466 31.99 -54.58 -6.41
CA LYS A 466 32.15 -53.48 -7.38
C LYS A 466 32.98 -53.94 -8.58
N ILE A 467 32.49 -53.73 -9.79
CA ILE A 467 33.21 -54.06 -11.03
C ILE A 467 33.39 -52.79 -11.85
N GLN A 468 34.64 -52.34 -11.99
CA GLN A 468 35.03 -51.13 -12.72
C GLN A 468 36.20 -51.42 -13.65
N HIS A 469 36.23 -50.77 -14.82
CA HIS A 469 37.31 -50.84 -15.81
C HIS A 469 37.71 -52.26 -16.23
N TYR A 470 36.75 -53.18 -16.30
CA TYR A 470 37.04 -54.54 -16.72
C TYR A 470 37.22 -54.61 -18.24
N GLU A 471 38.47 -54.74 -18.71
CA GLU A 471 38.78 -54.84 -20.13
C GLU A 471 38.45 -56.24 -20.67
N THR A 472 37.65 -56.30 -21.73
CA THR A 472 37.24 -57.53 -22.39
C THR A 472 36.96 -57.27 -23.86
N ILE A 473 36.60 -58.31 -24.60
CA ILE A 473 36.25 -58.23 -26.02
C ILE A 473 34.77 -58.50 -26.24
N ARG A 474 34.18 -57.82 -27.20
CA ARG A 474 32.78 -57.99 -27.60
C ARG A 474 32.65 -58.10 -29.11
N LEU A 475 31.52 -58.65 -29.55
CA LEU A 475 31.17 -58.81 -30.95
C LEU A 475 30.17 -57.74 -31.36
N LYS A 476 30.43 -57.12 -32.50
CA LYS A 476 29.44 -56.35 -33.23
C LYS A 476 28.52 -57.28 -34.04
N LYS A 477 27.38 -56.74 -34.48
CA LYS A 477 26.43 -57.43 -35.37
C LYS A 477 27.04 -57.93 -36.68
N ASP A 478 28.03 -57.22 -37.22
CA ASP A 478 28.75 -57.61 -38.44
C ASP A 478 29.81 -58.70 -38.20
N GLY A 479 29.98 -59.17 -36.95
CA GLY A 479 30.94 -60.18 -36.54
C GLY A 479 32.34 -59.64 -36.21
N SER A 480 32.58 -58.33 -36.31
CA SER A 480 33.85 -57.72 -35.92
C SER A 480 34.05 -57.69 -34.41
N ILE A 481 35.31 -57.84 -33.97
CA ILE A 481 35.69 -57.82 -32.56
C ILE A 481 36.10 -56.40 -32.17
N ILE A 482 35.59 -55.93 -31.04
CA ILE A 482 35.99 -54.67 -30.41
C ILE A 482 36.54 -54.90 -29.01
N ASN A 483 37.46 -54.03 -28.59
CA ASN A 483 37.97 -53.99 -27.22
C ASN A 483 37.13 -53.00 -26.43
N VAL A 484 36.53 -53.47 -25.33
CA VAL A 484 35.70 -52.63 -24.46
C VAL A 484 36.17 -52.70 -23.02
N SER A 485 36.08 -51.58 -22.31
CA SER A 485 36.22 -51.51 -20.87
C SER A 485 34.83 -51.36 -20.24
N ILE A 486 34.42 -52.31 -19.40
CA ILE A 486 33.07 -52.37 -18.84
C ILE A 486 33.03 -52.08 -17.34
N THR A 487 31.97 -51.39 -16.91
CA THR A 487 31.63 -51.11 -15.51
C THR A 487 30.21 -51.57 -15.25
N LEU A 488 29.97 -52.30 -14.16
CA LEU A 488 28.64 -52.83 -13.79
C LEU A 488 28.19 -52.25 -12.45
N SER A 489 26.94 -51.76 -12.39
CA SER A 489 26.34 -51.14 -11.20
C SER A 489 24.95 -51.71 -10.89
N PRO A 490 24.61 -51.98 -9.61
CA PRO A 490 23.27 -52.41 -9.21
C PRO A 490 22.24 -51.27 -9.30
N VAL A 491 20.99 -51.60 -9.65
CA VAL A 491 19.84 -50.67 -9.69
C VAL A 491 18.76 -51.16 -8.73
N PHE A 492 18.31 -50.28 -7.85
CA PHE A 492 17.34 -50.59 -6.78
C PHE A 492 16.00 -49.89 -7.00
N ASP A 493 14.92 -50.48 -6.48
CA ASP A 493 13.60 -49.82 -6.39
C ASP A 493 13.50 -48.86 -5.17
N ASN A 494 12.37 -48.17 -5.02
CA ASN A 494 12.09 -47.24 -3.91
C ASN A 494 11.97 -47.94 -2.53
N TYR A 495 11.93 -49.27 -2.50
CA TYR A 495 11.88 -50.08 -1.29
C TYR A 495 13.25 -50.71 -0.96
N GLY A 496 14.29 -50.46 -1.77
CA GLY A 496 15.65 -50.94 -1.59
C GLY A 496 15.94 -52.33 -2.19
N ASN A 497 15.03 -52.91 -2.98
CA ASN A 497 15.24 -54.20 -3.62
C ASN A 497 16.06 -54.06 -4.91
N LEU A 498 17.01 -54.97 -5.13
CA LEU A 498 17.78 -55.02 -6.38
C LEU A 498 16.89 -55.50 -7.53
N ILE A 499 16.66 -54.64 -8.52
CA ILE A 499 15.74 -54.93 -9.65
C ILE A 499 16.44 -55.08 -11.00
N ALA A 500 17.62 -54.47 -11.19
CA ALA A 500 18.35 -54.53 -12.45
C ALA A 500 19.87 -54.26 -12.28
N ILE A 501 20.63 -54.44 -13.36
CA ILE A 501 22.07 -54.14 -13.43
C ILE A 501 22.30 -53.18 -14.60
N SER A 502 22.83 -51.99 -14.31
CA SER A 502 23.33 -51.05 -15.31
C SER A 502 24.76 -51.42 -15.73
N THR A 503 25.07 -51.34 -17.02
CA THR A 503 26.39 -51.62 -17.59
C THR A 503 26.79 -50.47 -18.49
N ILE A 504 27.97 -49.90 -18.23
CA ILE A 504 28.60 -48.90 -19.09
C ILE A 504 29.78 -49.58 -19.77
N ALA A 505 29.82 -49.59 -21.09
CA ALA A 505 30.90 -50.18 -21.89
C ALA A 505 31.50 -49.11 -22.81
N ARG A 506 32.78 -48.82 -22.61
CA ARG A 506 33.55 -47.87 -23.42
C ARG A 506 34.41 -48.61 -24.44
N ASP A 507 34.36 -48.21 -25.71
CA ASP A 507 35.28 -48.70 -26.73
C ASP A 507 36.68 -48.12 -26.50
N ILE A 508 37.68 -48.99 -26.36
CA ILE A 508 39.09 -48.61 -26.14
C ILE A 508 39.99 -48.97 -27.34
N THR A 509 39.38 -49.28 -28.49
CA THR A 509 40.09 -49.71 -29.70
C THR A 509 41.01 -48.61 -30.25
N GLU A 510 40.59 -47.34 -30.23
CA GLU A 510 41.40 -46.20 -30.68
C GLU A 510 42.57 -45.91 -29.73
N ARG A 511 42.35 -46.01 -28.41
CA ARG A 511 43.44 -45.89 -27.44
C ARG A 511 44.52 -46.94 -27.68
N LYS A 512 44.13 -48.19 -27.96
CA LYS A 512 45.07 -49.27 -28.36
C LYS A 512 45.77 -48.97 -29.70
N LYS A 513 45.15 -48.22 -30.62
CA LYS A 513 45.80 -47.75 -31.86
C LYS A 513 46.80 -46.62 -31.61
N ILE A 514 46.48 -45.64 -30.77
CA ILE A 514 47.39 -44.53 -30.44
C ILE A 514 48.67 -45.04 -29.76
N GLU A 515 48.55 -46.03 -28.88
CA GLU A 515 49.71 -46.71 -28.29
C GLU A 515 50.64 -47.31 -29.38
N ASN A 516 50.07 -47.86 -30.45
CA ASN A 516 50.83 -48.31 -31.63
C ASN A 516 51.35 -47.15 -32.52
N GLU A 517 50.61 -46.05 -32.65
CA GLU A 517 51.03 -44.88 -33.44
C GLU A 517 52.22 -44.14 -32.83
N LEU A 518 52.31 -44.12 -31.49
CA LEU A 518 53.47 -43.56 -30.77
C LEU A 518 54.77 -44.29 -31.17
N GLU A 519 54.69 -45.60 -31.41
CA GLU A 519 55.81 -46.42 -31.92
C GLU A 519 56.19 -46.04 -33.36
N LEU A 520 55.20 -45.67 -34.19
CA LEU A 520 55.39 -45.20 -35.57
C LEU A 520 55.98 -43.79 -35.66
N ALA A 521 55.55 -42.87 -34.78
CA ALA A 521 56.06 -41.50 -34.70
C ALA A 521 57.57 -41.46 -34.42
N GLY A 522 58.08 -42.40 -33.60
CA GLY A 522 59.51 -42.58 -33.36
C GLY A 522 60.31 -42.82 -34.66
N ARG A 523 59.73 -43.55 -35.63
CA ARG A 523 60.35 -43.76 -36.95
C ARG A 523 60.28 -42.50 -37.83
N TYR A 524 59.18 -41.76 -37.78
CA TYR A 524 58.98 -40.53 -38.54
C TYR A 524 59.99 -39.42 -38.19
N ASN A 525 60.24 -39.19 -36.89
CA ASN A 525 61.21 -38.18 -36.43
C ASN A 525 62.63 -38.43 -36.97
N ARG A 526 63.05 -39.70 -37.09
CA ARG A 526 64.34 -40.04 -37.69
C ARG A 526 64.41 -39.64 -39.16
N SER A 527 63.33 -39.85 -39.92
CA SER A 527 63.29 -39.48 -41.34
C SER A 527 63.37 -37.96 -41.57
N LEU A 528 62.81 -37.14 -40.67
CA LEU A 528 62.87 -35.67 -40.77
C LEU A 528 64.31 -35.13 -40.61
N ILE A 529 65.07 -35.67 -39.66
CA ILE A 529 66.47 -35.27 -39.44
C ILE A 529 67.32 -35.61 -40.67
N GLU A 530 67.10 -36.78 -41.28
CA GLU A 530 67.83 -37.23 -42.47
C GLU A 530 67.47 -36.47 -43.75
N ALA A 531 66.27 -35.88 -43.83
CA ALA A 531 65.81 -35.16 -45.02
C ALA A 531 66.33 -33.70 -45.12
N SER A 532 66.90 -33.13 -44.06
CA SER A 532 67.43 -31.76 -44.08
C SER A 532 68.60 -31.61 -45.06
N LEU A 533 68.56 -30.55 -45.87
CA LEU A 533 69.64 -30.19 -46.82
C LEU A 533 70.82 -29.48 -46.14
N ASP A 534 70.57 -28.80 -45.02
CA ASP A 534 71.61 -28.17 -44.21
C ASP A 534 72.29 -29.25 -43.34
N PRO A 535 73.63 -29.18 -43.17
CA PRO A 535 74.36 -30.01 -42.20
C PRO A 535 73.81 -29.82 -40.78
N LEU A 536 73.28 -30.89 -40.19
CA LEU A 536 72.78 -30.95 -38.82
C LEU A 536 73.68 -31.82 -37.95
N VAL A 537 73.97 -31.34 -36.75
CA VAL A 537 74.80 -32.04 -35.76
C VAL A 537 74.28 -31.83 -34.35
N THR A 538 74.29 -32.87 -33.54
CA THR A 538 74.16 -32.76 -32.08
C THR A 538 75.51 -32.98 -31.43
N ILE A 539 75.79 -32.20 -30.38
CA ILE A 539 77.08 -32.16 -29.70
C ILE A 539 76.83 -32.28 -28.20
N GLY A 540 77.48 -33.23 -27.55
CA GLY A 540 77.43 -33.42 -26.10
C GLY A 540 78.23 -32.36 -25.35
N PRO A 541 78.05 -32.22 -24.02
CA PRO A 541 78.69 -31.18 -23.20
C PRO A 541 80.23 -31.23 -23.17
N ASP A 542 80.80 -32.38 -23.52
CA ASP A 542 82.25 -32.61 -23.63
C ASP A 542 82.85 -32.17 -24.99
N GLY A 543 82.05 -31.55 -25.87
CA GLY A 543 82.48 -31.08 -27.18
C GLY A 543 82.50 -32.17 -28.26
N LYS A 544 81.98 -33.36 -27.95
CA LYS A 544 81.94 -34.48 -28.89
C LYS A 544 80.61 -34.55 -29.62
N VAL A 545 80.66 -34.92 -30.89
CA VAL A 545 79.46 -35.11 -31.70
C VAL A 545 78.69 -36.36 -31.24
N THR A 546 77.38 -36.23 -31.00
CA THR A 546 76.50 -37.30 -30.51
C THR A 546 75.61 -37.89 -31.60
N ASP A 547 75.22 -37.09 -32.60
CA ASP A 547 74.45 -37.54 -33.76
C ASP A 547 74.63 -36.54 -34.92
N VAL A 548 74.42 -37.01 -36.15
CA VAL A 548 74.49 -36.22 -37.39
C VAL A 548 73.45 -36.72 -38.39
N ASN A 549 73.10 -35.87 -39.35
CA ASN A 549 72.34 -36.27 -40.54
C ASN A 549 73.25 -36.52 -41.76
N SER A 550 72.70 -37.10 -42.82
CA SER A 550 73.43 -37.37 -44.07
C SER A 550 73.99 -36.12 -44.77
N ALA A 551 73.41 -34.93 -44.56
CA ALA A 551 73.94 -33.68 -45.11
C ALA A 551 75.28 -33.28 -44.45
N THR A 552 75.45 -33.57 -43.16
CA THR A 552 76.73 -33.37 -42.45
C THR A 552 77.81 -34.31 -42.97
N GLU A 553 77.49 -35.58 -43.24
CA GLU A 553 78.43 -36.52 -43.88
C GLU A 553 78.88 -36.01 -45.26
N LYS A 554 77.96 -35.46 -46.06
CA LYS A 554 78.28 -34.87 -47.37
C LYS A 554 79.10 -33.58 -47.28
N ALA A 555 78.80 -32.71 -46.31
CA ALA A 555 79.51 -31.44 -46.17
C ALA A 555 80.93 -31.60 -45.60
N THR A 556 81.15 -32.63 -44.78
CA THR A 556 82.46 -32.91 -44.16
C THR A 556 83.25 -34.01 -44.89
N GLY A 557 82.59 -34.93 -45.57
CA GLY A 557 83.21 -36.06 -46.27
C GLY A 557 83.59 -37.25 -45.37
N TYR A 558 83.11 -37.27 -44.12
CA TYR A 558 83.32 -38.35 -43.15
C TYR A 558 82.02 -39.12 -42.89
N LEU A 559 82.12 -40.42 -42.59
CA LEU A 559 80.96 -41.23 -42.23
C LEU A 559 80.51 -40.95 -40.80
N LYS A 560 79.21 -41.10 -40.54
CA LYS A 560 78.58 -40.86 -39.24
C LYS A 560 79.28 -41.59 -38.10
N GLU A 561 79.69 -42.85 -38.29
CA GLU A 561 80.40 -43.63 -37.27
C GLU A 561 81.81 -43.09 -36.97
N GLU A 562 82.42 -42.39 -37.93
CA GLU A 562 83.72 -41.71 -37.75
C GLU A 562 83.55 -40.35 -37.05
N ILE A 563 82.39 -39.70 -37.23
CA ILE A 563 82.10 -38.39 -36.67
C ILE A 563 81.60 -38.52 -35.22
N ILE A 564 80.73 -39.48 -34.92
CA ILE A 564 80.19 -39.68 -33.57
C ILE A 564 81.32 -40.01 -32.58
N GLY A 565 81.35 -39.28 -31.47
CA GLY A 565 82.38 -39.40 -30.43
C GLY A 565 83.69 -38.66 -30.74
N SER A 566 83.83 -38.05 -31.92
CA SER A 566 84.95 -37.17 -32.27
C SER A 566 84.66 -35.71 -31.85
N ASN A 567 85.69 -34.86 -31.81
CA ASN A 567 85.54 -33.45 -31.45
C ASN A 567 84.98 -32.64 -32.64
N PHE A 568 83.88 -31.91 -32.41
CA PHE A 568 83.18 -31.11 -33.43
C PHE A 568 84.09 -30.08 -34.12
N SER A 569 85.00 -29.46 -33.38
CA SER A 569 85.87 -28.40 -33.90
C SER A 569 86.80 -28.86 -35.04
N ASN A 570 87.10 -30.16 -35.13
CA ASN A 570 88.03 -30.73 -36.11
C ASN A 570 87.55 -30.60 -37.57
N TYR A 571 86.27 -30.31 -37.79
CA TYR A 571 85.67 -30.25 -39.13
C TYR A 571 85.57 -28.82 -39.69
N PHE A 572 86.22 -27.85 -39.07
CA PHE A 572 86.24 -26.44 -39.50
C PHE A 572 87.67 -25.97 -39.80
N THR A 573 87.79 -24.96 -40.67
CA THR A 573 89.11 -24.40 -41.03
C THR A 573 89.77 -23.60 -39.91
N GLU A 574 88.97 -23.09 -38.97
CA GLU A 574 89.40 -22.42 -37.74
C GLU A 574 88.87 -23.19 -36.50
N PRO A 575 89.49 -24.32 -36.09
CA PRO A 575 88.99 -25.15 -34.99
C PRO A 575 88.84 -24.41 -33.65
N GLU A 576 89.76 -23.51 -33.32
CA GLU A 576 89.71 -22.72 -32.09
C GLU A 576 88.46 -21.82 -32.05
N LYS A 577 88.12 -21.21 -33.18
CA LYS A 577 86.93 -20.37 -33.34
C LYS A 577 85.64 -21.20 -33.33
N ALA A 578 85.66 -22.40 -33.90
CA ALA A 578 84.53 -23.33 -33.82
C ALA A 578 84.28 -23.81 -32.38
N ASP A 579 85.34 -24.08 -31.62
CA ASP A 579 85.27 -24.47 -30.21
C ASP A 579 84.81 -23.29 -29.32
N GLU A 580 85.25 -22.06 -29.61
CA GLU A 580 84.71 -20.85 -28.98
C GLU A 580 83.21 -20.68 -29.28
N GLY A 581 82.80 -20.87 -30.54
CA GLY A 581 81.40 -20.83 -30.95
C GLY A 581 80.56 -21.86 -30.20
N TYR A 582 81.04 -23.09 -30.10
CA TYR A 582 80.43 -24.17 -29.33
C TYR A 582 80.30 -23.86 -27.84
N LYS A 583 81.39 -23.42 -27.18
CA LYS A 583 81.39 -23.05 -25.75
C LYS A 583 80.47 -21.89 -25.47
N LYS A 584 80.36 -20.94 -26.41
CA LYS A 584 79.45 -19.82 -26.34
C LYS A 584 77.99 -20.27 -26.34
N VAL A 585 77.62 -21.31 -27.11
CA VAL A 585 76.26 -21.88 -27.07
C VAL A 585 75.92 -22.43 -25.68
N PHE A 586 76.84 -23.13 -25.03
CA PHE A 586 76.60 -23.63 -23.67
C PHE A 586 76.50 -22.52 -22.62
N LYS A 587 77.27 -21.44 -22.79
CA LYS A 587 77.25 -20.29 -21.88
C LYS A 587 76.01 -19.41 -22.07
N GLU A 588 75.60 -19.19 -23.32
CA GLU A 588 74.57 -18.22 -23.70
C GLU A 588 73.25 -18.89 -24.11
N GLY A 589 73.19 -20.23 -24.13
CA GLY A 589 72.03 -21.05 -24.49
C GLY A 589 71.84 -21.22 -26.00
N PHE A 590 72.25 -20.25 -26.81
CA PHE A 590 72.25 -20.36 -28.27
C PHE A 590 73.32 -19.45 -28.87
N VAL A 591 73.70 -19.74 -30.10
CA VAL A 591 74.41 -18.81 -30.96
C VAL A 591 73.71 -18.81 -32.32
N LYS A 592 73.45 -17.61 -32.83
CA LYS A 592 72.91 -17.42 -34.17
C LYS A 592 73.92 -16.72 -35.04
N ASP A 593 73.88 -17.04 -36.32
CA ASP A 593 74.63 -16.38 -37.37
C ASP A 593 76.14 -16.35 -37.09
N TYR A 594 76.65 -17.41 -36.45
CA TYR A 594 78.06 -17.51 -36.11
C TYR A 594 78.87 -17.89 -37.33
N SER A 595 79.72 -16.99 -37.81
CA SER A 595 80.43 -17.19 -39.07
C SER A 595 81.56 -18.21 -38.90
N LEU A 596 81.40 -19.36 -39.55
CA LEU A 596 82.38 -20.44 -39.60
C LEU A 596 82.61 -20.89 -41.05
N GLU A 597 83.62 -21.72 -41.26
CA GLU A 597 83.92 -22.29 -42.57
C GLU A 597 84.22 -23.79 -42.40
N ILE A 598 83.32 -24.63 -42.95
CA ILE A 598 83.43 -26.09 -42.86
C ILE A 598 84.55 -26.56 -43.79
N GLN A 599 85.33 -27.54 -43.33
CA GLN A 599 86.39 -28.19 -44.09
C GLN A 599 86.03 -29.63 -44.45
N HIS A 600 85.95 -29.91 -45.76
CA HIS A 600 85.69 -31.25 -46.27
C HIS A 600 86.98 -32.11 -46.32
N LYS A 601 86.89 -33.44 -46.18
CA LYS A 601 88.02 -34.42 -46.23
C LYS A 601 88.91 -34.33 -47.49
N ASN A 602 88.40 -33.73 -48.57
CA ASN A 602 89.12 -33.51 -49.84
C ASN A 602 89.76 -32.12 -49.95
N GLY A 603 89.59 -31.24 -48.95
CA GLY A 603 90.16 -29.89 -48.89
C GLY A 603 89.22 -28.73 -49.22
N THR A 604 87.96 -28.97 -49.61
CA THR A 604 86.98 -27.91 -49.97
C THR A 604 86.52 -27.11 -48.74
N LYS A 605 86.28 -25.80 -48.92
CA LYS A 605 85.89 -24.86 -47.85
C LYS A 605 84.55 -24.18 -48.16
N THR A 606 83.64 -24.15 -47.19
CA THR A 606 82.29 -23.58 -47.37
C THR A 606 81.98 -22.57 -46.26
N PRO A 607 81.77 -21.27 -46.56
CA PRO A 607 81.41 -20.28 -45.56
C PRO A 607 79.95 -20.47 -45.13
N VAL A 608 79.75 -20.66 -43.83
CA VAL A 608 78.45 -20.97 -43.25
C VAL A 608 78.16 -20.07 -42.06
N LEU A 609 76.89 -19.76 -41.86
CA LEU A 609 76.37 -19.32 -40.59
C LEU A 609 75.96 -20.53 -39.77
N TYR A 610 76.71 -20.75 -38.72
CA TYR A 610 76.46 -21.74 -37.71
C TYR A 610 75.41 -21.20 -36.74
N ASN A 611 74.25 -21.84 -36.75
CA ASN A 611 73.14 -21.61 -35.83
C ASN A 611 73.04 -22.81 -34.91
N ALA A 612 73.22 -22.59 -33.62
CA ALA A 612 73.26 -23.65 -32.65
C ALA A 612 72.50 -23.26 -31.38
N SER A 613 71.79 -24.21 -30.78
CA SER A 613 71.06 -24.01 -29.54
C SER A 613 71.26 -25.20 -28.63
N VAL A 614 71.28 -24.96 -27.33
CA VAL A 614 71.19 -26.05 -26.36
C VAL A 614 69.80 -26.69 -26.47
N TYR A 615 69.73 -28.01 -26.35
CA TYR A 615 68.49 -28.73 -26.14
C TYR A 615 68.53 -29.42 -24.78
N ASN A 616 67.38 -29.39 -24.12
CA ASN A 616 67.24 -29.78 -22.73
C ASN A 616 66.38 -31.03 -22.60
N ASP A 617 66.50 -31.71 -21.48
CA ASP A 617 65.51 -32.72 -21.07
C ASP A 617 64.23 -32.04 -20.54
N GLU A 618 63.21 -32.85 -20.24
CA GLU A 618 61.94 -32.40 -19.66
C GLU A 618 62.10 -31.69 -18.31
N THR A 619 63.25 -31.83 -17.65
CA THR A 619 63.58 -31.20 -16.37
C THR A 619 64.38 -29.90 -16.53
N GLY A 620 64.64 -29.48 -17.76
CA GLY A 620 65.36 -28.25 -18.09
C GLY A 620 66.88 -28.36 -17.98
N ARG A 621 67.44 -29.56 -17.80
CA ARG A 621 68.89 -29.76 -17.82
C ARG A 621 69.38 -29.79 -19.25
N ILE A 622 70.48 -29.09 -19.52
CA ILE A 622 71.10 -29.06 -20.83
C ILE A 622 71.68 -30.44 -21.16
N ILE A 623 71.12 -31.11 -22.17
CA ILE A 623 71.60 -32.41 -22.66
C ILE A 623 72.79 -32.20 -23.61
N GLY A 624 72.69 -31.19 -24.48
CA GLY A 624 73.67 -30.97 -25.53
C GLY A 624 73.32 -29.76 -26.40
N VAL A 625 74.04 -29.60 -27.50
CA VAL A 625 73.83 -28.55 -28.51
C VAL A 625 73.36 -29.18 -29.81
N PHE A 626 72.26 -28.69 -30.36
CA PHE A 626 71.83 -28.98 -31.72
C PHE A 626 72.23 -27.81 -32.61
N ALA A 627 72.86 -28.10 -33.73
CA ALA A 627 73.36 -27.08 -34.64
C ALA A 627 73.07 -27.37 -36.10
N ALA A 628 72.82 -26.28 -36.84
CA ALA A 628 72.63 -26.24 -38.28
C ALA A 628 73.61 -25.23 -38.90
N ALA A 629 74.25 -25.62 -39.99
CA ALA A 629 75.16 -24.74 -40.74
C ALA A 629 74.53 -24.32 -42.07
N ARG A 630 74.30 -23.01 -42.26
CA ARG A 630 73.61 -22.46 -43.44
C ARG A 630 74.54 -21.63 -44.32
N ASP A 631 74.57 -21.87 -45.63
CA ASP A 631 75.32 -21.06 -46.59
C ASP A 631 74.67 -19.66 -46.79
N ILE A 632 75.45 -18.56 -46.84
CA ILE A 632 74.94 -17.16 -46.75
C ILE A 632 75.46 -16.18 -47.80
N LYS A 633 75.65 -16.62 -49.03
CA LYS A 633 76.21 -15.78 -50.09
C LYS A 633 75.38 -14.52 -50.48
N GLU A 634 74.10 -14.37 -50.11
CA GLU A 634 73.15 -13.35 -50.66
C GLU A 634 72.63 -12.21 -49.72
N TYR A 635 72.68 -12.31 -48.38
CA TYR A 635 71.85 -11.48 -47.46
C TYR A 635 72.35 -10.04 -47.12
N LYS A 636 73.62 -9.68 -47.33
CA LYS A 636 74.24 -8.43 -46.76
C LYS A 636 73.82 -7.08 -47.38
N LYS A 637 72.99 -7.00 -48.43
CA LYS A 637 72.73 -5.75 -49.19
C LYS A 637 71.54 -4.87 -48.73
N VAL A 638 70.64 -5.34 -47.85
CA VAL A 638 69.29 -4.72 -47.66
C VAL A 638 69.14 -3.78 -46.43
N MET A 639 70.06 -3.78 -45.47
CA MET A 639 69.79 -3.27 -44.10
C MET A 639 69.92 -1.75 -43.87
N THR A 640 70.54 -0.99 -44.78
CA THR A 640 70.97 0.41 -44.51
C THR A 640 69.89 1.47 -44.75
N ALA A 641 68.85 1.20 -45.54
CA ALA A 641 67.83 2.19 -45.96
C ALA A 641 66.69 2.42 -44.94
N LEU A 642 66.58 1.59 -43.89
CA LEU A 642 65.40 1.56 -43.02
C LEU A 642 65.39 2.64 -41.90
N ARG A 643 66.55 3.21 -41.53
CA ARG A 643 66.71 4.02 -40.30
C ARG A 643 66.21 5.48 -40.34
N GLU A 644 66.18 6.15 -41.50
CA GLU A 644 65.87 7.60 -41.56
C GLU A 644 64.37 7.92 -41.56
N SER A 645 63.51 6.99 -41.97
CA SER A 645 62.06 7.18 -42.01
C SER A 645 61.42 7.19 -40.62
N GLU A 646 62.05 6.61 -39.59
CA GLU A 646 61.42 6.32 -38.29
C GLU A 646 61.32 7.57 -37.38
N LYS A 647 62.26 8.52 -37.49
CA LYS A 647 62.35 9.69 -36.61
C LYS A 647 61.21 10.72 -36.84
N LYS A 648 60.86 10.98 -38.10
CA LYS A 648 59.87 12.00 -38.50
C LYS A 648 58.43 11.68 -38.05
N TYR A 649 58.07 10.40 -37.99
CA TYR A 649 56.72 9.98 -37.58
C TYR A 649 56.45 10.13 -36.08
N ARG A 650 57.49 10.16 -35.24
CA ARG A 650 57.35 10.18 -33.77
C ARG A 650 56.97 11.56 -33.21
N GLU A 651 57.37 12.65 -33.85
CA GLU A 651 57.12 14.02 -33.36
C GLU A 651 55.68 14.51 -33.58
N ILE A 652 55.05 14.17 -34.72
CA ILE A 652 53.66 14.57 -35.04
C ILE A 652 52.65 13.91 -34.08
N TYR A 653 52.99 12.73 -33.57
CA TYR A 653 52.13 11.94 -32.71
C TYR A 653 51.97 12.54 -31.30
N GLU A 654 53.05 13.04 -30.69
CA GLU A 654 53.06 13.49 -29.29
C GLU A 654 52.40 14.86 -29.04
N GLU A 655 52.32 15.75 -30.04
CA GLU A 655 51.90 17.15 -29.88
C GLU A 655 50.43 17.45 -30.28
N SER A 656 49.57 16.44 -30.43
CA SER A 656 48.15 16.63 -30.83
C SER A 656 47.24 17.13 -29.69
N PHE A 657 46.26 18.00 -29.99
CA PHE A 657 45.26 18.51 -29.03
C PHE A 657 44.12 17.54 -28.72
N ASP A 658 43.93 16.54 -29.57
CA ASP A 658 43.08 15.40 -29.30
C ASP A 658 43.94 14.22 -28.83
N GLY A 659 43.34 13.31 -28.05
CA GLY A 659 44.01 12.08 -27.65
C GLY A 659 44.17 11.16 -28.86
N LEU A 660 45.42 10.88 -29.27
CA LEU A 660 45.74 9.92 -30.32
C LEU A 660 46.15 8.61 -29.69
N PHE A 661 45.58 7.51 -30.17
CA PHE A 661 45.84 6.21 -29.57
C PHE A 661 45.83 5.09 -30.61
N ILE A 662 46.57 4.03 -30.30
CA ILE A 662 46.67 2.79 -31.06
C ILE A 662 46.32 1.65 -30.14
N THR A 663 45.48 0.74 -30.61
CA THR A 663 44.96 -0.38 -29.81
C THR A 663 45.10 -1.68 -30.56
N SER A 664 45.22 -2.78 -29.80
CA SER A 664 45.18 -4.11 -30.36
C SER A 664 43.75 -4.47 -30.78
N PRO A 665 43.58 -5.46 -31.68
CA PRO A 665 42.26 -5.95 -32.04
C PRO A 665 41.43 -6.42 -30.84
N ASN A 666 42.11 -6.86 -29.77
CA ASN A 666 41.49 -7.41 -28.57
C ASN A 666 41.16 -6.35 -27.50
N GLY A 667 41.54 -5.08 -27.67
CA GLY A 667 41.17 -4.02 -26.71
C GLY A 667 42.30 -3.41 -25.89
N LYS A 668 43.51 -3.98 -25.92
CA LYS A 668 44.66 -3.41 -25.18
C LYS A 668 45.18 -2.13 -25.85
N ILE A 669 45.43 -1.08 -25.07
CA ILE A 669 46.09 0.14 -25.56
C ILE A 669 47.55 -0.21 -25.84
N LEU A 670 47.96 -0.07 -27.10
CA LEU A 670 49.33 -0.35 -27.54
C LEU A 670 50.18 0.92 -27.49
N ASP A 671 49.58 2.07 -27.73
CA ASP A 671 50.22 3.36 -27.64
C ASP A 671 49.16 4.45 -27.44
N MET A 672 49.48 5.50 -26.68
CA MET A 672 48.69 6.73 -26.59
C MET A 672 49.63 7.92 -26.45
N ASN A 673 49.27 9.02 -27.11
CA ASN A 673 50.03 10.26 -27.01
C ASN A 673 49.76 10.98 -25.68
N LYS A 674 50.61 11.94 -25.34
CA LYS A 674 50.52 12.71 -24.10
C LYS A 674 49.11 13.26 -23.79
N LYS A 675 48.41 13.80 -24.80
CA LYS A 675 47.11 14.45 -24.60
C LYS A 675 46.00 13.48 -24.21
N GLY A 676 46.03 12.26 -24.74
CA GLY A 676 45.10 11.20 -24.33
C GLY A 676 45.31 10.82 -22.86
N ILE A 677 46.57 10.73 -22.42
CA ILE A 677 46.93 10.40 -21.04
C ILE A 677 46.36 11.43 -20.05
N GLU A 678 46.50 12.73 -20.35
CA GLU A 678 45.95 13.83 -19.55
C GLU A 678 44.40 13.80 -19.48
N MET A 679 43.73 13.54 -20.61
CA MET A 679 42.25 13.56 -20.70
C MET A 679 41.59 12.51 -19.80
N PHE A 680 42.22 11.34 -19.68
CA PHE A 680 41.75 10.24 -18.84
C PHE A 680 42.23 10.33 -17.38
N GLY A 681 43.10 11.30 -17.07
CA GLY A 681 43.56 11.60 -15.72
C GLY A 681 44.62 10.62 -15.19
N TYR A 682 45.43 10.02 -16.06
CA TYR A 682 46.53 9.14 -15.69
C TYR A 682 47.86 9.90 -15.66
N ASP A 683 48.79 9.46 -14.81
CA ASP A 683 50.02 10.20 -14.50
C ASP A 683 51.19 9.81 -15.42
N SER A 684 51.12 8.66 -16.08
CA SER A 684 52.16 8.17 -17.01
C SER A 684 51.61 7.27 -18.10
N LYS A 685 52.38 7.10 -19.18
CA LYS A 685 52.06 6.23 -20.31
C LYS A 685 51.97 4.76 -19.91
N ASP A 686 52.85 4.32 -19.01
CA ASP A 686 52.92 2.92 -18.58
C ASP A 686 51.66 2.49 -17.84
N GLU A 687 51.02 3.38 -17.08
CA GLU A 687 49.74 3.10 -16.42
C GLU A 687 48.58 2.87 -17.39
N ILE A 688 48.57 3.57 -18.53
CA ILE A 688 47.51 3.44 -19.55
C ILE A 688 47.70 2.21 -20.42
N LEU A 689 48.96 1.79 -20.65
CA LEU A 689 49.27 0.64 -21.50
C LEU A 689 48.84 -0.70 -20.89
N ASP A 690 48.64 -0.78 -19.59
CA ASP A 690 48.15 -1.98 -18.91
C ASP A 690 46.62 -2.04 -18.74
N LEU A 691 45.90 -1.01 -19.19
CA LEU A 691 44.44 -0.98 -19.18
C LEU A 691 43.85 -1.77 -20.34
N ASP A 692 42.74 -2.45 -20.07
CA ASP A 692 41.86 -2.98 -21.10
C ASP A 692 40.78 -1.94 -21.42
N LEU A 693 40.68 -1.52 -22.68
CA LEU A 693 39.64 -0.56 -23.09
C LEU A 693 38.24 -1.07 -22.80
N MET A 694 38.01 -2.38 -22.86
CA MET A 694 36.70 -2.98 -22.64
C MET A 694 36.26 -2.93 -21.18
N GLU A 695 37.19 -3.15 -20.26
CA GLU A 695 36.88 -3.28 -18.83
C GLU A 695 37.05 -1.93 -18.11
N ASP A 696 38.13 -1.22 -18.43
CA ASP A 696 38.58 -0.07 -17.64
C ASP A 696 38.09 1.27 -18.22
N VAL A 697 37.95 1.39 -19.55
CA VAL A 697 37.76 2.69 -20.22
C VAL A 697 36.36 2.88 -20.79
N TYR A 698 35.81 1.92 -21.53
CA TYR A 698 34.43 2.02 -22.02
C TYR A 698 33.47 1.83 -20.84
N ASP A 699 32.42 2.65 -20.77
CA ASP A 699 31.38 2.49 -19.74
C ASP A 699 30.53 1.24 -20.02
N ASP A 700 30.18 1.01 -21.29
CA ASP A 700 29.57 -0.23 -21.78
C ASP A 700 30.58 -0.99 -22.67
N PRO A 701 31.05 -2.18 -22.25
CA PRO A 701 31.96 -3.00 -23.05
C PRO A 701 31.39 -3.38 -24.44
N THR A 702 30.07 -3.45 -24.59
CA THR A 702 29.44 -3.85 -25.86
C THR A 702 29.54 -2.78 -26.95
N ASP A 703 29.70 -1.52 -26.57
CA ASP A 703 29.80 -0.42 -27.53
C ASP A 703 31.03 -0.56 -28.41
N ARG A 704 32.16 -1.00 -27.85
CA ARG A 704 33.35 -1.29 -28.64
C ARG A 704 33.06 -2.34 -29.71
N ALA A 705 32.34 -3.42 -29.41
CA ALA A 705 32.06 -4.47 -30.39
C ALA A 705 31.22 -3.93 -31.57
N LYS A 706 30.24 -3.06 -31.30
CA LYS A 706 29.42 -2.39 -32.33
C LYS A 706 30.27 -1.46 -33.20
N ILE A 707 31.11 -0.66 -32.56
CA ILE A 707 32.04 0.25 -33.23
C ILE A 707 33.00 -0.53 -34.12
N LEU A 708 33.62 -1.61 -33.60
CA LEU A 708 34.55 -2.43 -34.37
C LEU A 708 33.89 -3.07 -35.57
N LYS A 709 32.61 -3.50 -35.46
CA LYS A 709 31.86 -4.00 -36.62
C LYS A 709 31.74 -2.93 -37.71
N LEU A 710 31.32 -1.71 -37.36
CA LEU A 710 31.21 -0.57 -38.28
C LEU A 710 32.56 -0.22 -38.93
N VAL A 711 33.63 -0.16 -38.14
CA VAL A 711 34.98 0.14 -38.61
C VAL A 711 35.53 -0.99 -39.50
N ASN A 712 35.17 -2.25 -39.24
CA ASN A 712 35.61 -3.38 -40.05
C ASN A 712 34.94 -3.42 -41.43
N ASP A 713 33.67 -3.02 -41.48
CA ASP A 713 32.86 -2.95 -42.70
C ASP A 713 33.23 -1.73 -43.56
N GLN A 714 33.43 -0.56 -42.95
CA GLN A 714 33.63 0.72 -43.67
C GLN A 714 35.09 1.21 -43.70
N GLY A 715 35.98 0.60 -42.92
CA GLY A 715 37.39 0.97 -42.77
C GLY A 715 37.68 2.02 -41.68
N SER A 716 36.72 2.91 -41.39
CA SER A 716 36.77 3.89 -40.29
C SER A 716 35.36 4.27 -39.83
N ALA A 717 35.20 4.74 -38.59
CA ALA A 717 33.93 5.22 -38.07
C ALA A 717 34.12 6.36 -37.05
N GLU A 718 33.17 7.29 -37.01
CA GLU A 718 33.04 8.33 -35.99
C GLU A 718 31.80 8.09 -35.14
N TYR A 719 31.90 8.31 -33.84
CA TYR A 719 30.86 7.97 -32.89
C TYR A 719 31.00 8.74 -31.58
N GLU A 720 29.87 8.99 -30.92
CA GLU A 720 29.84 9.48 -29.54
C GLU A 720 29.75 8.27 -28.59
N VAL A 721 30.62 8.23 -27.59
CA VAL A 721 30.63 7.17 -26.59
C VAL A 721 30.97 7.71 -25.21
N VAL A 722 30.35 7.11 -24.20
CA VAL A 722 30.64 7.41 -22.79
C VAL A 722 31.81 6.54 -22.33
N VAL A 723 32.83 7.19 -21.82
CA VAL A 723 34.04 6.54 -21.29
C VAL A 723 34.28 6.96 -19.84
N LYS A 724 34.98 6.13 -19.08
CA LYS A 724 35.32 6.35 -17.68
C LYS A 724 36.74 6.89 -17.57
N LYS A 725 36.94 7.89 -16.71
CA LYS A 725 38.26 8.38 -16.30
C LYS A 725 38.85 7.52 -15.18
N LYS A 726 40.13 7.70 -14.83
CA LYS A 726 40.82 7.01 -13.71
C LYS A 726 40.04 7.11 -12.37
N ASN A 727 39.39 8.26 -12.13
CA ASN A 727 38.55 8.51 -10.95
C ASN A 727 37.13 7.92 -11.05
N HIS A 728 36.83 7.11 -12.08
CA HIS A 728 35.53 6.51 -12.40
C HIS A 728 34.43 7.51 -12.80
N GLU A 729 34.78 8.78 -13.03
CA GLU A 729 33.87 9.78 -13.57
C GLU A 729 33.57 9.49 -15.04
N LYS A 730 32.30 9.57 -15.43
CA LYS A 730 31.87 9.37 -16.81
C LYS A 730 32.08 10.64 -17.62
N MET A 731 32.62 10.47 -18.82
CA MET A 731 32.91 11.53 -19.78
C MET A 731 32.26 11.17 -21.11
N ILE A 732 31.51 12.12 -21.69
CA ILE A 732 30.92 11.93 -23.02
C ILE A 732 31.96 12.36 -24.04
N THR A 733 32.36 11.43 -24.92
CA THR A 733 33.42 11.67 -25.90
C THR A 733 32.95 11.48 -27.32
N HIS A 734 33.50 12.28 -28.24
CA HIS A 734 33.42 12.05 -29.66
C HIS A 734 34.73 11.39 -30.13
N CYS A 735 34.63 10.20 -30.70
CA CYS A 735 35.75 9.35 -31.10
C CYS A 735 35.73 9.07 -32.60
N SER A 736 36.90 9.02 -33.22
CA SER A 736 37.10 8.55 -34.59
C SER A 736 38.08 7.38 -34.58
N LEU A 737 37.73 6.23 -35.16
CA LEU A 737 38.53 5.02 -35.17
C LEU A 737 38.73 4.49 -36.59
N THR A 738 39.95 4.08 -36.93
CA THR A 738 40.31 3.52 -38.25
C THR A 738 41.03 2.19 -38.10
N ALA A 739 40.62 1.18 -38.87
CA ALA A 739 41.30 -0.12 -38.90
C ALA A 739 42.61 -0.05 -39.68
N VAL A 740 43.70 -0.53 -39.08
CA VAL A 740 45.00 -0.72 -39.74
C VAL A 740 45.10 -2.18 -40.17
N LYS A 741 45.06 -2.41 -41.50
CA LYS A 741 45.12 -3.75 -42.10
C LYS A 741 46.53 -4.04 -42.62
N LYS A 742 47.05 -5.23 -42.32
CA LYS A 742 48.27 -5.78 -42.92
C LYS A 742 47.91 -7.12 -43.57
N ASN A 743 48.07 -7.24 -44.89
CA ASN A 743 47.67 -8.41 -45.69
C ASN A 743 46.18 -8.79 -45.55
N GLY A 744 45.28 -7.80 -45.52
CA GLY A 744 43.84 -8.02 -45.43
C GLY A 744 43.31 -8.33 -44.03
N VAL A 745 44.19 -8.58 -43.05
CA VAL A 745 43.84 -8.82 -41.65
C VAL A 745 44.08 -7.55 -40.83
N ILE A 746 43.15 -7.22 -39.95
CA ILE A 746 43.26 -6.04 -39.08
C ILE A 746 44.24 -6.34 -37.96
N THR A 747 45.32 -5.57 -37.89
CA THR A 747 46.41 -5.76 -36.91
C THR A 747 46.33 -4.80 -35.73
N SER A 748 45.68 -3.65 -35.91
CA SER A 748 45.46 -2.66 -34.86
C SER A 748 44.39 -1.67 -35.29
N TYR A 749 43.88 -0.90 -34.33
CA TYR A 749 43.02 0.26 -34.60
C TYR A 749 43.72 1.52 -34.13
N ARG A 750 43.68 2.58 -34.94
CA ARG A 750 44.16 3.91 -34.57
C ARG A 750 42.97 4.84 -34.42
N GLY A 751 42.98 5.70 -33.40
CA GLY A 751 41.85 6.59 -33.15
C GLY A 751 42.21 7.94 -32.54
N ILE A 752 41.22 8.82 -32.57
CA ILE A 752 41.21 10.17 -32.03
C ILE A 752 40.04 10.28 -31.03
N ILE A 753 40.24 10.91 -29.88
CA ILE A 753 39.21 11.10 -28.84
C ILE A 753 39.14 12.56 -28.33
N ARG A 754 37.92 13.07 -28.10
CA ARG A 754 37.60 14.44 -27.64
C ARG A 754 36.42 14.47 -26.65
N ASP A 755 36.48 15.30 -25.59
CA ASP A 755 35.41 15.49 -24.57
C ASP A 755 34.36 16.56 -24.99
N ILE A 756 33.06 16.25 -24.88
CA ILE A 756 31.92 17.13 -25.26
C ILE A 756 30.87 17.33 -24.14
N THR A 757 31.18 16.96 -22.90
CA THR A 757 30.20 16.79 -21.81
C THR A 757 29.38 18.06 -21.46
N GLN A 758 30.01 19.24 -21.35
CA GLN A 758 29.33 20.48 -20.94
C GLN A 758 28.29 20.99 -21.94
N SER A 759 28.56 20.85 -23.25
CA SER A 759 27.66 21.37 -24.29
C SER A 759 26.31 20.63 -24.30
N LYS A 760 26.31 19.33 -23.99
CA LYS A 760 25.11 18.50 -23.97
C LYS A 760 24.22 18.74 -22.74
N MET A 761 24.76 19.18 -21.61
CA MET A 761 23.96 19.39 -20.38
C MET A 761 23.01 20.59 -20.46
N ALA A 762 23.40 21.69 -21.12
CA ALA A 762 22.60 22.92 -21.16
C ALA A 762 21.41 22.83 -22.14
N GLU A 763 21.62 22.22 -23.30
CA GLU A 763 20.58 21.99 -24.30
C GLU A 763 19.46 21.09 -23.75
N ASN A 764 19.85 20.02 -23.04
CA ASN A 764 18.91 19.10 -22.41
C ASN A 764 18.07 19.75 -21.30
N ALA A 765 18.55 20.78 -20.60
CA ALA A 765 17.81 21.40 -19.50
C ALA A 765 16.61 22.24 -19.96
N ILE A 766 16.75 22.99 -21.07
CA ILE A 766 15.68 23.83 -21.62
C ILE A 766 14.60 22.96 -22.28
N ILE A 767 15.04 21.93 -23.00
CA ILE A 767 14.13 20.95 -23.62
C ILE A 767 13.31 20.27 -22.51
N ARG A 768 13.95 19.82 -21.42
CA ARG A 768 13.26 19.24 -20.26
C ARG A 768 12.24 20.17 -19.63
N ALA A 769 12.55 21.44 -19.38
CA ALA A 769 11.59 22.35 -18.73
C ALA A 769 10.35 22.64 -19.59
N LYS A 770 10.51 22.71 -20.92
CA LYS A 770 9.37 22.87 -21.84
C LYS A 770 8.55 21.57 -21.92
N GLU A 771 9.21 20.43 -22.06
CA GLU A 771 8.58 19.12 -22.06
C GLU A 771 7.81 18.89 -20.76
N GLU A 772 8.42 19.17 -19.59
CA GLU A 772 7.77 19.05 -18.28
C GLU A 772 6.49 19.92 -18.15
N TRP A 773 6.47 21.14 -18.70
CA TRP A 773 5.26 21.98 -18.68
C TRP A 773 4.16 21.45 -19.62
N GLU A 774 4.53 21.05 -20.85
CA GLU A 774 3.57 20.48 -21.81
C GLU A 774 3.04 19.13 -21.32
N ASP A 775 3.89 18.33 -20.69
CA ASP A 775 3.55 17.05 -20.11
C ASP A 775 2.64 17.24 -18.91
N THR A 776 2.95 18.13 -17.97
CA THR A 776 2.09 18.37 -16.80
C THR A 776 0.72 18.94 -17.20
N PHE A 777 0.65 19.89 -18.12
CA PHE A 777 -0.62 20.43 -18.63
C PHE A 777 -1.48 19.37 -19.32
N ASN A 778 -0.84 18.47 -20.09
CA ASN A 778 -1.52 17.39 -20.79
C ASN A 778 -1.81 16.15 -19.93
N ALA A 779 -1.09 15.98 -18.82
CA ALA A 779 -1.27 14.88 -17.89
C ALA A 779 -2.51 15.08 -16.99
N VAL A 780 -3.00 16.31 -16.84
CA VAL A 780 -4.23 16.56 -16.07
C VAL A 780 -5.42 15.96 -16.83
N PRO A 781 -6.19 15.04 -16.20
CA PRO A 781 -7.30 14.35 -16.85
C PRO A 781 -8.55 15.22 -16.98
N ASP A 782 -8.66 16.28 -16.18
CA ASP A 782 -9.73 17.27 -16.30
C ASP A 782 -9.65 17.94 -17.68
N LEU A 783 -10.80 18.27 -18.26
CA LEU A 783 -10.87 18.97 -19.53
C LEU A 783 -10.47 20.43 -19.29
N ILE A 784 -9.24 20.78 -19.69
CA ILE A 784 -8.72 22.14 -19.48
C ILE A 784 -8.66 22.87 -20.82
N VAL A 785 -9.29 24.04 -20.85
CA VAL A 785 -9.19 24.95 -21.97
C VAL A 785 -8.89 26.37 -21.49
N ILE A 786 -7.91 26.99 -22.11
CA ILE A 786 -7.56 28.39 -21.88
C ILE A 786 -8.23 29.20 -22.98
N LEU A 787 -9.09 30.13 -22.60
CA LEU A 787 -9.85 30.97 -23.53
C LEU A 787 -9.40 32.43 -23.46
N ASP A 788 -9.56 33.17 -24.56
CA ASP A 788 -9.50 34.62 -24.56
C ASP A 788 -10.82 35.25 -24.05
N THR A 789 -10.86 36.57 -23.94
CA THR A 789 -12.05 37.31 -23.51
C THR A 789 -13.22 37.28 -24.51
N ASN A 790 -13.02 36.72 -25.71
CA ASN A 790 -14.03 36.52 -26.75
C ASN A 790 -14.44 35.05 -26.88
N PHE A 791 -14.20 34.23 -25.84
CA PHE A 791 -14.55 32.80 -25.80
C PHE A 791 -13.79 31.92 -26.81
N LYS A 792 -12.68 32.42 -27.39
CA LYS A 792 -11.86 31.63 -28.32
C LYS A 792 -10.81 30.82 -27.58
N VAL A 793 -10.59 29.60 -28.03
CA VAL A 793 -9.58 28.70 -27.49
C VAL A 793 -8.18 29.21 -27.84
N LEU A 794 -7.40 29.56 -26.81
CA LEU A 794 -5.98 29.85 -26.94
C LEU A 794 -5.15 28.58 -26.85
N ARG A 795 -5.52 27.68 -25.94
CA ARG A 795 -4.92 26.35 -25.77
C ARG A 795 -5.94 25.39 -25.17
N ALA A 796 -5.82 24.11 -25.52
CA ALA A 796 -6.53 23.01 -24.90
C ALA A 796 -5.53 21.94 -24.48
N ASN A 797 -5.76 21.26 -23.35
CA ASN A 797 -4.95 20.10 -23.01
C ASN A 797 -5.39 18.88 -23.85
N LYS A 798 -4.56 17.84 -23.88
CA LYS A 798 -4.87 16.58 -24.59
C LYS A 798 -6.21 15.98 -24.14
N ALA A 799 -6.60 16.09 -22.87
CA ALA A 799 -7.88 15.58 -22.38
C ALA A 799 -9.07 16.26 -23.06
N MET A 800 -9.05 17.59 -23.15
CA MET A 800 -10.06 18.38 -23.86
C MET A 800 -10.09 18.03 -25.35
N ALA A 801 -8.94 18.02 -26.03
CA ALA A 801 -8.87 17.73 -27.47
C ALA A 801 -9.35 16.32 -27.82
N LYS A 802 -8.97 15.33 -27.00
CA LYS A 802 -9.41 13.94 -27.14
C LYS A 802 -10.93 13.81 -27.03
N LYS A 803 -11.57 14.59 -26.16
CA LYS A 803 -13.03 14.56 -25.97
C LYS A 803 -13.79 14.95 -27.24
N PHE A 804 -13.19 15.79 -28.09
CA PHE A 804 -13.74 16.21 -29.38
C PHE A 804 -13.09 15.53 -30.59
N ASN A 805 -12.31 14.46 -30.38
CA ASN A 805 -11.59 13.73 -31.43
C ASN A 805 -10.75 14.63 -32.35
N THR A 806 -10.10 15.64 -31.78
CA THR A 806 -9.25 16.59 -32.49
C THR A 806 -7.90 16.73 -31.78
N THR A 807 -6.98 17.49 -32.35
CA THR A 807 -5.69 17.80 -31.73
C THR A 807 -5.75 19.12 -30.96
N PRO A 808 -4.95 19.28 -29.89
CA PRO A 808 -4.83 20.55 -29.17
C PRO A 808 -4.57 21.73 -30.11
N GLU A 809 -3.78 21.50 -31.16
CA GLU A 809 -3.42 22.50 -32.17
C GLU A 809 -4.60 22.91 -33.05
N GLU A 810 -5.44 21.95 -33.46
CA GLU A 810 -6.65 22.21 -34.27
C GLU A 810 -7.76 22.91 -33.47
N MET A 811 -7.78 22.75 -32.14
CA MET A 811 -8.74 23.46 -31.29
C MET A 811 -8.45 24.96 -31.18
N VAL A 812 -7.20 25.39 -31.40
CA VAL A 812 -6.80 26.79 -31.21
C VAL A 812 -7.55 27.68 -32.21
N GLY A 813 -8.24 28.69 -31.68
CA GLY A 813 -9.02 29.67 -32.45
C GLY A 813 -10.51 29.35 -32.57
N LEU A 814 -10.95 28.15 -32.18
CA LEU A 814 -12.38 27.78 -32.15
C LEU A 814 -13.12 28.46 -30.99
N THR A 815 -14.45 28.60 -31.12
CA THR A 815 -15.30 29.22 -30.08
C THR A 815 -15.78 28.16 -29.08
N CYS A 816 -15.56 28.38 -27.78
CA CYS A 816 -15.81 27.40 -26.73
C CYS A 816 -17.25 26.86 -26.71
N HIS A 817 -18.27 27.72 -26.77
CA HIS A 817 -19.66 27.26 -26.70
C HIS A 817 -20.16 26.58 -27.99
N GLU A 818 -19.57 26.89 -29.15
CA GLU A 818 -19.86 26.19 -30.40
C GLU A 818 -19.30 24.78 -30.36
N VAL A 819 -18.09 24.61 -29.81
CA VAL A 819 -17.43 23.31 -29.69
C VAL A 819 -18.08 22.45 -28.60
N VAL A 820 -18.29 23.02 -27.41
CA VAL A 820 -18.72 22.26 -26.23
C VAL A 820 -20.23 21.99 -26.23
N HIS A 821 -21.03 23.02 -26.53
CA HIS A 821 -22.48 22.95 -26.41
C HIS A 821 -23.17 22.84 -27.78
N GLY A 822 -22.45 22.99 -28.89
CA GLY A 822 -23.03 22.92 -30.24
C GLY A 822 -23.95 24.10 -30.58
N ILE A 823 -23.85 25.21 -29.84
CA ILE A 823 -24.73 26.38 -29.99
C ILE A 823 -23.95 27.64 -30.39
N ASN A 824 -24.55 28.44 -31.28
CA ASN A 824 -23.96 29.66 -31.83
C ASN A 824 -24.08 30.88 -30.88
N SER A 825 -24.63 30.69 -29.68
CA SER A 825 -24.79 31.73 -28.67
C SER A 825 -24.39 31.19 -27.29
N VAL A 826 -23.83 32.05 -26.44
CA VAL A 826 -23.35 31.66 -25.11
C VAL A 826 -24.54 31.16 -24.23
N PRO A 827 -24.46 29.96 -23.62
CA PRO A 827 -25.56 29.44 -22.81
C PRO A 827 -25.76 30.24 -21.52
N SER A 828 -27.01 30.39 -21.07
CA SER A 828 -27.35 31.16 -19.85
C SER A 828 -26.77 30.57 -18.56
N PHE A 829 -26.47 29.27 -18.57
CA PHE A 829 -25.83 28.55 -17.46
C PHE A 829 -24.30 28.59 -17.51
N CYS A 830 -23.70 29.27 -18.51
CA CYS A 830 -22.25 29.33 -18.68
C CYS A 830 -21.57 30.05 -17.50
N PRO A 831 -20.68 29.38 -16.75
CA PRO A 831 -19.99 30.02 -15.63
C PRO A 831 -19.04 31.14 -16.09
N PHE A 832 -18.50 31.09 -17.30
CA PHE A 832 -17.62 32.15 -17.84
C PHE A 832 -18.33 33.48 -18.06
N SER A 833 -19.60 33.43 -18.47
CA SER A 833 -20.42 34.64 -18.61
C SER A 833 -20.60 35.36 -17.28
N LYS A 834 -20.70 34.61 -16.17
CA LYS A 834 -20.77 35.19 -14.82
C LYS A 834 -19.45 35.84 -14.41
N LEU A 835 -18.33 35.16 -14.67
CA LEU A 835 -16.99 35.70 -14.42
C LEU A 835 -16.72 37.00 -15.20
N LEU A 836 -17.17 37.11 -16.45
CA LEU A 836 -17.03 38.35 -17.22
C LEU A 836 -17.85 39.52 -16.66
N LEU A 837 -18.91 39.25 -15.89
CA LEU A 837 -19.77 40.28 -15.29
C LEU A 837 -19.24 40.77 -13.94
N ASP A 838 -18.78 39.87 -13.08
CA ASP A 838 -18.37 40.20 -11.70
C ASP A 838 -16.86 40.09 -11.43
N GLY A 839 -16.08 39.48 -12.34
CA GLY A 839 -14.64 39.29 -12.22
C GLY A 839 -14.20 38.15 -11.28
N HIS A 840 -15.12 37.35 -10.75
CA HIS A 840 -14.85 36.31 -9.76
C HIS A 840 -14.90 34.90 -10.36
N GLU A 841 -14.32 33.94 -9.64
CA GLU A 841 -14.40 32.52 -10.00
C GLU A 841 -15.81 31.96 -9.79
N HIS A 842 -16.24 31.05 -10.66
CA HIS A 842 -17.54 30.39 -10.57
C HIS A 842 -17.39 28.89 -10.80
N THR A 843 -18.15 28.09 -10.06
CA THR A 843 -18.22 26.63 -10.23
C THR A 843 -19.69 26.19 -10.36
N SER A 844 -19.98 25.23 -11.23
CA SER A 844 -21.34 24.69 -11.41
C SER A 844 -21.31 23.23 -11.87
N GLU A 845 -22.24 22.41 -11.38
CA GLU A 845 -22.49 21.06 -11.90
C GLU A 845 -23.43 21.14 -13.10
N ILE A 846 -23.01 20.57 -14.22
CA ILE A 846 -23.68 20.65 -15.52
C ILE A 846 -23.68 19.26 -16.13
N HIS A 847 -24.86 18.76 -16.49
CA HIS A 847 -24.97 17.62 -17.37
C HIS A 847 -24.83 18.11 -18.81
N GLU A 848 -23.86 17.58 -19.55
CA GLU A 848 -23.59 17.99 -20.92
C GLU A 848 -23.61 16.79 -21.85
N ASP A 849 -24.66 16.71 -22.69
CA ASP A 849 -24.90 15.58 -23.58
C ASP A 849 -23.80 15.45 -24.65
N ASN A 850 -23.28 16.57 -25.17
CA ASN A 850 -22.18 16.55 -26.15
C ASN A 850 -20.86 16.04 -25.54
N LEU A 851 -20.68 16.26 -24.24
CA LEU A 851 -19.58 15.69 -23.48
C LEU A 851 -19.94 14.32 -22.88
N GLY A 852 -21.18 13.85 -23.00
CA GLY A 852 -21.63 12.51 -22.63
C GLY A 852 -21.54 12.20 -21.13
N GLY A 853 -21.80 13.16 -20.26
CA GLY A 853 -21.69 12.95 -18.81
C GLY A 853 -22.07 14.14 -17.93
N ASP A 854 -21.94 13.95 -16.62
CA ASP A 854 -22.08 14.98 -15.61
C ASP A 854 -20.70 15.60 -15.32
N PHE A 855 -20.60 16.92 -15.36
CA PHE A 855 -19.35 17.65 -15.15
C PHE A 855 -19.50 18.70 -14.06
N ILE A 856 -18.48 18.85 -13.22
CA ILE A 856 -18.29 20.04 -12.41
C ILE A 856 -17.35 20.99 -13.17
N VAL A 857 -17.85 22.17 -13.52
CA VAL A 857 -17.14 23.15 -14.36
C VAL A 857 -16.76 24.36 -13.53
N SER A 858 -15.46 24.63 -13.44
CA SER A 858 -14.87 25.78 -12.75
C SER A 858 -14.19 26.73 -13.75
N VAL A 859 -14.34 28.03 -13.55
CA VAL A 859 -13.72 29.07 -14.39
C VAL A 859 -12.93 30.07 -13.54
N SER A 860 -11.68 30.34 -13.93
CA SER A 860 -10.75 31.19 -13.17
C SER A 860 -10.04 32.23 -14.08
N PRO A 861 -9.91 33.51 -13.65
CA PRO A 861 -9.40 34.58 -14.51
C PRO A 861 -7.88 34.52 -14.72
N LEU A 862 -7.42 34.83 -15.94
CA LEU A 862 -5.99 35.05 -16.27
C LEU A 862 -5.75 36.53 -16.55
N ASN A 863 -4.97 37.17 -15.69
CA ASN A 863 -4.66 38.60 -15.80
C ASN A 863 -3.25 38.82 -16.39
N ASP A 864 -3.06 39.94 -17.08
CA ASP A 864 -1.73 40.40 -17.47
C ASP A 864 -0.97 41.09 -16.31
N ASN A 865 0.29 41.46 -16.54
CA ASN A 865 1.15 42.11 -15.53
C ASN A 865 0.60 43.48 -15.06
N ASN A 866 -0.44 44.02 -15.71
CA ASN A 866 -1.11 45.27 -15.35
C ASN A 866 -2.49 45.04 -14.70
N GLY A 867 -2.86 43.79 -14.38
CA GLY A 867 -4.11 43.43 -13.73
C GLY A 867 -5.34 43.40 -14.66
N LYS A 868 -5.14 43.51 -15.98
CA LYS A 868 -6.24 43.44 -16.95
C LYS A 868 -6.50 41.98 -17.34
N LEU A 869 -7.77 41.59 -17.39
CA LEU A 869 -8.17 40.24 -17.82
C LEU A 869 -7.71 39.99 -19.26
N ARG A 870 -6.84 38.99 -19.42
CA ARG A 870 -6.28 38.52 -20.69
C ARG A 870 -7.01 37.28 -21.21
N GLY A 871 -7.58 36.48 -20.32
CA GLY A 871 -8.29 35.25 -20.65
C GLY A 871 -8.85 34.55 -19.40
N VAL A 872 -9.23 33.29 -19.55
CA VAL A 872 -9.78 32.46 -18.47
C VAL A 872 -9.24 31.04 -18.60
N VAL A 873 -9.03 30.36 -17.48
CA VAL A 873 -8.84 28.90 -17.45
C VAL A 873 -10.19 28.28 -17.14
N HIS A 874 -10.68 27.43 -18.03
CA HIS A 874 -11.81 26.55 -17.79
C HIS A 874 -11.31 25.17 -17.43
N VAL A 875 -11.84 24.63 -16.34
CA VAL A 875 -11.60 23.26 -15.91
C VAL A 875 -12.95 22.57 -15.79
N ALA A 876 -13.21 21.58 -16.62
CA ALA A 876 -14.38 20.73 -16.50
C ALA A 876 -13.94 19.33 -16.07
N ARG A 877 -14.36 18.94 -14.86
CA ARG A 877 -14.08 17.62 -14.28
C ARG A 877 -15.31 16.74 -14.40
N ASP A 878 -15.12 15.54 -14.93
CA ASP A 878 -16.17 14.54 -15.03
C ASP A 878 -16.50 13.99 -13.63
N ILE A 879 -17.79 14.04 -13.24
CA ILE A 879 -18.32 13.52 -11.98
C ILE A 879 -19.33 12.38 -12.20
N THR A 880 -19.39 11.83 -13.42
CA THR A 880 -20.34 10.78 -13.80
C THR A 880 -20.14 9.51 -12.98
N GLU A 881 -18.89 9.09 -12.76
CA GLU A 881 -18.56 7.90 -11.96
C GLU A 881 -18.96 8.08 -10.49
N ARG A 882 -18.72 9.27 -9.93
CA ARG A 882 -19.15 9.62 -8.56
C ARG A 882 -20.67 9.44 -8.40
N LYS A 883 -21.47 9.93 -9.34
CA LYS A 883 -22.94 9.73 -9.31
C LYS A 883 -23.36 8.27 -9.48
N LYS A 884 -22.63 7.48 -10.26
CA LYS A 884 -22.87 6.02 -10.41
C LYS A 884 -22.60 5.27 -9.11
N ILE A 885 -21.45 5.53 -8.47
CA ILE A 885 -21.08 4.91 -7.18
C ILE A 885 -22.12 5.23 -6.10
N GLU A 886 -22.57 6.48 -6.02
CA GLU A 886 -23.59 6.89 -5.05
C GLU A 886 -24.92 6.12 -5.23
N THR A 887 -25.25 5.80 -6.49
CA THR A 887 -26.42 4.97 -6.83
C THR A 887 -26.18 3.48 -6.51
N GLU A 888 -24.97 2.97 -6.73
CA GLU A 888 -24.57 1.58 -6.47
C GLU A 888 -24.51 1.26 -4.96
N ILE A 889 -24.00 2.19 -4.15
CA ILE A 889 -24.00 2.07 -2.68
C ILE A 889 -25.42 1.90 -2.15
N LYS A 890 -26.36 2.71 -2.67
CA LYS A 890 -27.76 2.63 -2.27
C LYS A 890 -28.37 1.27 -2.61
N LYS A 891 -27.98 0.70 -3.76
CA LYS A 891 -28.43 -0.62 -4.19
C LYS A 891 -27.84 -1.75 -3.32
N SER A 892 -26.53 -1.69 -3.04
CA SER A 892 -25.85 -2.68 -2.19
C SER A 892 -26.39 -2.74 -0.75
N LEU A 893 -26.86 -1.60 -0.23
CA LEU A 893 -27.52 -1.53 1.07
C LEU A 893 -28.82 -2.35 1.08
N ASP A 894 -29.68 -2.16 0.07
CA ASP A 894 -30.93 -2.91 -0.07
C ASP A 894 -30.68 -4.43 -0.21
N GLU A 895 -29.63 -4.82 -0.92
CA GLU A 895 -29.25 -6.23 -1.16
C GLU A 895 -28.79 -6.92 0.14
N LYS A 896 -28.01 -6.22 0.97
CA LYS A 896 -27.57 -6.72 2.29
C LYS A 896 -28.72 -6.94 3.27
N GLU A 897 -29.74 -6.06 3.28
CA GLU A 897 -30.91 -6.22 4.15
C GLU A 897 -31.70 -7.50 3.84
N VAL A 898 -31.83 -7.85 2.56
CA VAL A 898 -32.50 -9.07 2.11
C VAL A 898 -31.73 -10.33 2.53
N LEU A 899 -30.39 -10.32 2.41
CA LEU A 899 -29.54 -11.45 2.79
C LEU A 899 -29.62 -11.73 4.30
N LEU A 900 -29.60 -10.69 5.14
CA LEU A 900 -29.73 -10.85 6.58
C LEU A 900 -31.09 -11.46 6.98
N ARG A 901 -32.19 -11.03 6.35
CA ARG A 901 -33.54 -11.61 6.55
C ARG A 901 -33.54 -13.12 6.26
N GLU A 902 -32.92 -13.56 5.18
CA GLU A 902 -32.84 -14.97 4.79
C GLU A 902 -32.02 -15.82 5.79
N ILE A 903 -30.90 -15.30 6.31
CA ILE A 903 -30.10 -15.99 7.33
C ILE A 903 -30.92 -16.25 8.59
N HIS A 904 -31.65 -15.24 9.08
CA HIS A 904 -32.50 -15.40 10.27
C HIS A 904 -33.63 -16.41 10.07
N HIS A 905 -34.27 -16.42 8.89
CA HIS A 905 -35.26 -17.43 8.55
C HIS A 905 -34.69 -18.86 8.58
N ARG A 906 -33.47 -19.06 8.08
CA ARG A 906 -32.80 -20.37 8.11
C ARG A 906 -32.46 -20.82 9.52
N VAL A 907 -31.95 -19.92 10.37
CA VAL A 907 -31.65 -20.23 11.78
C VAL A 907 -32.91 -20.67 12.52
N LYS A 908 -34.03 -19.96 12.33
CA LYS A 908 -35.34 -20.35 12.89
C LYS A 908 -35.76 -21.75 12.46
N ASN A 909 -35.72 -22.03 11.16
CA ASN A 909 -36.12 -23.32 10.60
C ASN A 909 -35.25 -24.46 11.16
N ASN A 910 -33.94 -24.24 11.30
CA ASN A 910 -33.03 -25.23 11.88
C ASN A 910 -33.34 -25.50 13.36
N LEU A 911 -33.60 -24.47 14.16
CA LEU A 911 -33.99 -24.64 15.57
C LEU A 911 -35.33 -25.39 15.72
N GLN A 912 -36.28 -25.16 14.81
CA GLN A 912 -37.57 -25.88 14.79
C GLN A 912 -37.42 -27.36 14.41
N ILE A 913 -36.52 -27.68 13.48
CA ILE A 913 -36.19 -29.07 13.14
C ILE A 913 -35.57 -29.78 14.34
N ILE A 914 -34.63 -29.15 15.05
CA ILE A 914 -33.99 -29.71 16.25
C ILE A 914 -35.05 -29.99 17.32
N ALA A 915 -35.97 -29.06 17.57
CA ALA A 915 -37.07 -29.27 18.52
C ALA A 915 -37.98 -30.44 18.12
N SER A 916 -38.26 -30.60 16.82
CA SER A 916 -39.10 -31.70 16.30
C SER A 916 -38.43 -33.06 16.42
N LEU A 917 -37.11 -33.14 16.20
CA LEU A 917 -36.33 -34.37 16.38
C LEU A 917 -36.28 -34.81 17.85
N LEU A 918 -36.12 -33.87 18.78
CA LEU A 918 -36.17 -34.15 20.22
C LEU A 918 -37.55 -34.69 20.64
N ASN A 919 -38.63 -34.16 20.06
CA ASN A 919 -40.01 -34.61 20.32
C ASN A 919 -40.28 -36.04 19.79
N LEU A 920 -39.63 -36.46 18.71
CA LEU A 920 -39.75 -37.82 18.17
C LEU A 920 -38.94 -38.86 18.97
N GLN A 921 -37.90 -38.45 19.69
CA GLN A 921 -37.08 -39.32 20.54
C GLN A 921 -37.70 -39.61 21.92
N GLU A 922 -38.84 -38.99 22.23
CA GLU A 922 -39.63 -39.10 23.47
C GLU A 922 -40.43 -40.43 23.58
N ILE A 923 -40.21 -41.38 22.67
CA ILE A 923 -40.96 -42.66 22.56
C ILE A 923 -40.20 -43.80 23.26
N ASN A 924 -39.53 -43.55 24.39
CA ASN A 924 -38.81 -44.58 25.14
C ASN A 924 -39.42 -44.76 26.55
N ASP A 925 -39.53 -46.00 27.04
CA ASP A 925 -40.14 -46.36 28.34
C ASP A 925 -39.39 -45.82 29.60
N ASN A 926 -38.44 -44.90 29.43
CA ASN A 926 -37.63 -44.37 30.52
C ASN A 926 -38.07 -42.95 30.92
N GLN A 927 -38.93 -42.90 31.93
CA GLN A 927 -39.53 -41.68 32.47
C GLN A 927 -38.53 -40.58 32.89
N CYS A 928 -37.27 -40.94 33.19
CA CYS A 928 -36.22 -39.98 33.50
C CYS A 928 -35.66 -39.30 32.25
N ALA A 929 -35.49 -40.05 31.15
CA ALA A 929 -34.99 -39.53 29.88
C ALA A 929 -36.02 -38.61 29.20
N ASP A 930 -37.31 -38.95 29.28
CA ASP A 930 -38.39 -38.12 28.74
C ASP A 930 -38.47 -36.75 29.42
N ASN A 931 -38.25 -36.70 30.73
CA ASN A 931 -38.25 -35.42 31.45
C ASN A 931 -37.08 -34.52 31.03
N VAL A 932 -35.88 -35.08 30.82
CA VAL A 932 -34.70 -34.33 30.34
C VAL A 932 -34.88 -33.87 28.89
N LEU A 933 -35.52 -34.68 28.04
CA LEU A 933 -35.85 -34.32 26.66
C LEU A 933 -36.91 -33.21 26.59
N LYS A 934 -37.95 -33.27 27.43
CA LYS A 934 -38.94 -32.17 27.57
C LYS A 934 -38.31 -30.86 28.00
N GLU A 935 -37.38 -30.92 28.96
CA GLU A 935 -36.64 -29.74 29.42
C GLU A 935 -35.76 -29.16 28.31
N SER A 936 -35.03 -30.02 27.59
CA SER A 936 -34.20 -29.61 26.46
C SER A 936 -35.03 -29.01 25.31
N MET A 937 -36.20 -29.58 25.01
CA MET A 937 -37.12 -29.06 24.00
C MET A 937 -37.68 -27.68 24.39
N GLY A 938 -38.05 -27.48 25.66
CA GLY A 938 -38.52 -26.18 26.15
C GLY A 938 -37.50 -25.06 25.95
N ARG A 939 -36.21 -25.36 26.16
CA ARG A 939 -35.10 -24.42 25.93
C ARG A 939 -34.92 -24.07 24.46
N VAL A 940 -34.90 -25.05 23.56
CA VAL A 940 -34.78 -24.83 22.10
C VAL A 940 -35.97 -24.03 21.56
N LYS A 941 -37.19 -24.30 22.05
CA LYS A 941 -38.40 -23.56 21.66
C LYS A 941 -38.36 -22.10 22.13
N THR A 942 -37.81 -21.85 23.32
CA THR A 942 -37.62 -20.50 23.86
C THR A 942 -36.63 -19.71 22.98
N MET A 943 -35.49 -20.32 22.61
CA MET A 943 -34.51 -19.72 21.69
C MET A 943 -35.12 -19.40 20.30
N ALA A 944 -35.90 -20.32 19.74
CA ALA A 944 -36.57 -20.10 18.45
C ALA A 944 -37.60 -18.94 18.50
N THR A 945 -38.29 -18.78 19.63
CA THR A 945 -39.29 -17.71 19.83
C THR A 945 -38.64 -16.34 19.98
N VAL A 946 -37.49 -16.24 20.65
CA VAL A 946 -36.68 -15.01 20.74
C VAL A 946 -36.24 -14.58 19.33
N HIS A 947 -35.73 -15.52 18.52
CA HIS A 947 -35.33 -15.24 17.13
C HIS A 947 -36.50 -14.83 16.23
N GLU A 948 -37.71 -15.38 16.42
CA GLU A 948 -38.90 -14.99 15.66
C GLU A 948 -39.37 -13.56 15.98
N LYS A 949 -39.37 -13.17 17.26
CA LYS A 949 -39.85 -11.85 17.69
C LYS A 949 -38.98 -10.68 17.20
N LEU A 950 -37.70 -10.90 16.91
CA LEU A 950 -36.81 -9.89 16.32
C LEU A 950 -37.27 -9.39 14.95
N TYR A 951 -38.00 -10.21 14.19
CA TYR A 951 -38.41 -9.88 12.82
C TYR A 951 -39.81 -9.27 12.72
N GLY A 952 -40.61 -9.38 13.79
CA GLY A 952 -41.94 -8.78 13.88
C GLY A 952 -41.92 -7.30 14.29
N SER A 953 -40.79 -6.80 14.82
CA SER A 953 -40.61 -5.41 15.24
C SER A 953 -39.88 -4.59 14.18
N SER A 954 -40.24 -3.32 14.04
CA SER A 954 -39.62 -2.36 13.10
C SER A 954 -38.17 -1.99 13.45
N SER A 955 -37.63 -2.52 14.54
CA SER A 955 -36.24 -2.36 14.97
C SER A 955 -35.63 -3.74 15.19
N MET A 956 -34.59 -4.05 14.42
CA MET A 956 -33.91 -5.36 14.40
C MET A 956 -33.03 -5.64 15.63
N SER A 957 -32.85 -4.67 16.54
CA SER A 957 -31.87 -4.78 17.65
C SER A 957 -32.49 -4.93 19.05
N LYS A 958 -33.81 -4.75 19.23
CA LYS A 958 -34.45 -4.72 20.56
C LYS A 958 -35.81 -5.41 20.61
N ILE A 959 -36.10 -6.08 21.73
CA ILE A 959 -37.30 -6.88 21.98
C ILE A 959 -38.11 -6.25 23.12
N ASN A 960 -39.41 -6.05 22.93
CA ASN A 960 -40.31 -5.68 24.03
C ASN A 960 -40.41 -6.85 25.03
N PHE A 961 -39.79 -6.67 26.20
CA PHE A 961 -39.59 -7.79 27.13
C PHE A 961 -40.85 -8.12 27.94
N ARG A 962 -41.77 -7.16 28.11
CA ARG A 962 -43.08 -7.40 28.72
C ARG A 962 -43.88 -8.38 27.87
N GLU A 963 -44.12 -8.06 26.60
CA GLU A 963 -44.92 -8.92 25.72
C GLU A 963 -44.25 -10.28 25.48
N PHE A 964 -42.92 -10.31 25.47
CA PHE A 964 -42.17 -11.55 25.37
C PHE A 964 -42.39 -12.44 26.60
N THR A 965 -42.26 -11.89 27.81
CA THR A 965 -42.39 -12.64 29.07
C THR A 965 -43.83 -13.10 29.31
N GLU A 966 -44.82 -12.25 29.03
CA GLU A 966 -46.24 -12.60 29.15
C GLU A 966 -46.59 -13.84 28.31
N LYS A 967 -46.13 -13.86 27.05
CA LYS A 967 -46.33 -15.00 26.16
C LYS A 967 -45.56 -16.24 26.61
N LEU A 968 -44.30 -16.08 27.01
CA LEU A 968 -43.45 -17.19 27.47
C LEU A 968 -44.09 -17.90 28.67
N VAL A 969 -44.52 -17.15 29.69
CA VAL A 969 -45.12 -17.72 30.91
C VAL A 969 -46.47 -18.38 30.59
N TYR A 970 -47.27 -17.78 29.70
CA TYR A 970 -48.51 -18.38 29.24
C TYR A 970 -48.28 -19.73 28.56
N ASP A 971 -47.32 -19.81 27.63
CA ASP A 971 -47.00 -21.04 26.89
C ASP A 971 -46.47 -22.14 27.84
N ILE A 972 -45.66 -21.78 28.84
CA ILE A 972 -45.20 -22.71 29.89
C ILE A 972 -46.40 -23.29 30.65
N LEU A 973 -47.25 -22.45 31.24
CA LEU A 973 -48.39 -22.93 32.03
C LEU A 973 -49.40 -23.73 31.21
N TYR A 974 -49.60 -23.34 29.95
CA TYR A 974 -50.42 -24.07 29.01
C TYR A 974 -49.87 -25.47 28.73
N SER A 975 -48.56 -25.59 28.46
CA SER A 975 -47.91 -26.88 28.16
C SER A 975 -47.95 -27.88 29.34
N TYR A 976 -47.87 -27.40 30.58
CA TYR A 976 -47.95 -28.23 31.78
C TYR A 976 -49.40 -28.47 32.27
N GLY A 977 -50.41 -27.88 31.61
CA GLY A 977 -51.83 -28.08 31.92
C GLY A 977 -52.28 -27.52 33.29
N ARG A 978 -51.51 -26.61 33.91
CA ARG A 978 -51.74 -26.11 35.27
C ARG A 978 -52.45 -24.75 35.29
N ARG A 979 -53.73 -24.72 34.89
CA ARG A 979 -54.54 -23.48 34.79
C ARG A 979 -54.97 -22.85 36.12
N MET A 980 -54.78 -23.54 37.25
CA MET A 980 -55.20 -23.08 38.58
C MET A 980 -54.12 -22.26 39.31
N ILE A 981 -52.89 -22.23 38.78
CA ILE A 981 -51.81 -21.36 39.26
C ILE A 981 -52.02 -19.96 38.66
N LYS A 982 -52.11 -18.93 39.51
CA LYS A 982 -52.24 -17.54 39.08
C LYS A 982 -50.86 -16.93 38.84
N THR A 983 -50.73 -16.09 37.83
CA THR A 983 -49.50 -15.33 37.56
C THR A 983 -49.71 -13.86 37.83
N ASN A 984 -48.79 -13.27 38.59
CA ASN A 984 -48.74 -11.83 38.83
C ASN A 984 -47.50 -11.25 38.14
N LEU A 985 -47.70 -10.61 36.98
CA LEU A 985 -46.62 -10.06 36.16
C LEU A 985 -46.53 -8.55 36.40
N ILE A 986 -45.47 -8.12 37.08
CA ILE A 986 -45.17 -6.71 37.38
C ILE A 986 -43.86 -6.36 36.64
N ILE A 987 -43.94 -6.37 35.33
CA ILE A 987 -42.81 -6.09 34.44
C ILE A 987 -42.93 -4.65 33.99
N GLU A 988 -41.87 -3.86 33.93
CA GLU A 988 -41.86 -2.55 33.29
C GLU A 988 -41.85 -2.68 31.75
N ASP A 989 -42.39 -1.70 31.02
CA ASP A 989 -42.41 -1.74 29.55
C ASP A 989 -41.02 -1.34 28.98
N ILE A 990 -40.13 -2.32 28.91
CA ILE A 990 -38.71 -2.13 28.57
C ILE A 990 -38.38 -2.94 27.31
N ASN A 991 -37.64 -2.31 26.39
CA ASN A 991 -37.07 -2.96 25.22
C ASN A 991 -35.63 -3.38 25.51
N LEU A 992 -35.36 -4.69 25.51
CA LEU A 992 -34.05 -5.26 25.79
C LEU A 992 -33.39 -5.78 24.51
N ASN A 993 -32.06 -5.69 24.42
CA ASN A 993 -31.32 -6.35 23.33
C ASN A 993 -31.40 -7.88 23.40
N ILE A 994 -31.10 -8.58 22.28
CA ILE A 994 -31.17 -10.05 22.23
C ILE A 994 -30.21 -10.72 23.22
N ASP A 995 -29.00 -10.19 23.36
CA ASP A 995 -27.95 -10.76 24.22
C ASP A 995 -28.33 -10.73 25.71
N THR A 996 -29.27 -9.84 26.08
CA THR A 996 -29.86 -9.74 27.43
C THR A 996 -31.20 -10.46 27.51
N ALA A 997 -32.07 -10.31 26.51
CA ALA A 997 -33.41 -10.89 26.50
C ALA A 997 -33.40 -12.43 26.42
N MET A 998 -32.45 -13.02 25.70
CA MET A 998 -32.35 -14.47 25.57
C MET A 998 -31.93 -15.16 26.88
N PRO A 999 -30.84 -14.76 27.58
CA PRO A 999 -30.53 -15.29 28.90
C PRO A 999 -31.65 -15.09 29.92
N LEU A 1000 -32.28 -13.91 29.97
CA LEU A 1000 -33.38 -13.64 30.89
C LEU A 1000 -34.62 -14.51 30.60
N GLY A 1001 -34.96 -14.69 29.32
CA GLY A 1001 -36.05 -15.58 28.91
C GLY A 1001 -35.82 -17.03 29.34
N LEU A 1002 -34.59 -17.53 29.17
CA LEU A 1002 -34.21 -18.87 29.62
C LEU A 1002 -34.25 -18.98 31.15
N ILE A 1003 -33.75 -17.99 31.89
CA ILE A 1003 -33.84 -17.96 33.36
C ILE A 1003 -35.30 -18.02 33.83
N ILE A 1004 -36.17 -17.19 33.26
CA ILE A 1004 -37.60 -17.18 33.59
C ILE A 1004 -38.22 -18.55 33.27
N ASN A 1005 -37.90 -19.14 32.11
CA ASN A 1005 -38.39 -20.46 31.74
C ASN A 1005 -38.01 -21.52 32.79
N GLU A 1006 -36.75 -21.59 33.20
CA GLU A 1006 -36.29 -22.57 34.19
C GLU A 1006 -36.91 -22.33 35.57
N LEU A 1007 -36.95 -21.09 36.06
CA LEU A 1007 -37.49 -20.79 37.39
C LEU A 1007 -39.01 -21.02 37.47
N VAL A 1008 -39.76 -20.60 36.44
CA VAL A 1008 -41.22 -20.82 36.39
C VAL A 1008 -41.55 -22.30 36.24
N THR A 1009 -40.84 -23.04 35.39
CA THR A 1009 -41.06 -24.49 35.27
C THR A 1009 -40.74 -25.23 36.57
N ASN A 1010 -39.71 -24.81 37.31
CA ASN A 1010 -39.40 -25.35 38.63
C ASN A 1010 -40.50 -25.06 39.66
N SER A 1011 -41.01 -23.82 39.73
CA SER A 1011 -42.13 -23.50 40.63
C SER A 1011 -43.39 -24.31 40.28
N VAL A 1012 -43.69 -24.50 38.99
CA VAL A 1012 -44.84 -25.33 38.54
C VAL A 1012 -44.68 -26.80 38.93
N LYS A 1013 -43.46 -27.35 38.87
CA LYS A 1013 -43.17 -28.75 39.18
C LYS A 1013 -43.13 -29.04 40.68
N TYR A 1014 -42.50 -28.17 41.46
CA TYR A 1014 -42.08 -28.48 42.84
C TYR A 1014 -42.74 -27.62 43.91
N ALA A 1015 -43.13 -26.37 43.61
CA ALA A 1015 -43.61 -25.44 44.63
C ALA A 1015 -45.08 -25.66 45.03
N PHE A 1016 -45.91 -26.22 44.15
CA PHE A 1016 -47.36 -26.34 44.34
C PHE A 1016 -47.88 -27.79 44.24
N PRO A 1017 -47.72 -28.62 45.30
CA PRO A 1017 -48.26 -29.98 45.33
C PRO A 1017 -49.78 -30.04 45.10
N ASP A 1018 -50.53 -29.06 45.62
CA ASP A 1018 -52.00 -28.96 45.53
C ASP A 1018 -52.49 -28.18 44.30
N LEU A 1019 -51.60 -27.83 43.37
CA LEU A 1019 -51.90 -27.17 42.08
C LEU A 1019 -52.56 -25.78 42.16
N ASN A 1020 -52.59 -25.19 43.35
CA ASN A 1020 -53.04 -23.83 43.61
C ASN A 1020 -51.88 -23.00 44.16
N GLY A 1021 -51.61 -21.87 43.53
CA GLY A 1021 -50.44 -21.06 43.84
C GLY A 1021 -50.39 -19.77 43.05
N ILE A 1022 -49.51 -18.86 43.45
CA ILE A 1022 -49.25 -17.60 42.78
C ILE A 1022 -47.77 -17.55 42.44
N ILE A 1023 -47.46 -17.39 41.15
CA ILE A 1023 -46.11 -17.08 40.67
C ILE A 1023 -46.07 -15.58 40.38
N THR A 1024 -45.15 -14.87 41.02
CA THR A 1024 -44.92 -13.44 40.82
C THR A 1024 -43.63 -13.25 40.05
N ILE A 1025 -43.70 -12.53 38.93
CA ILE A 1025 -42.52 -12.13 38.17
C ILE A 1025 -42.51 -10.61 38.13
N LYS A 1026 -41.45 -10.02 38.67
CA LYS A 1026 -41.26 -8.58 38.73
C LYS A 1026 -39.98 -8.22 37.99
N LEU A 1027 -40.05 -7.25 37.08
CA LEU A 1027 -38.88 -6.65 36.46
C LEU A 1027 -38.98 -5.14 36.61
N SER A 1028 -38.00 -4.55 37.27
CA SER A 1028 -37.91 -3.09 37.46
C SER A 1028 -36.54 -2.56 37.09
N SER A 1029 -36.50 -1.35 36.51
CA SER A 1029 -35.27 -0.66 36.11
C SER A 1029 -35.01 0.55 37.00
N SER A 1030 -33.78 0.68 37.53
CA SER A 1030 -33.36 1.88 38.27
C SER A 1030 -32.00 2.38 37.78
N LYS A 1031 -32.01 3.54 37.09
CA LYS A 1031 -30.85 4.38 36.67
C LYS A 1031 -29.68 3.73 35.90
N LYS A 1032 -29.60 2.39 35.77
CA LYS A 1032 -28.74 1.54 34.90
C LYS A 1032 -28.70 0.06 35.38
N ASP A 1033 -29.21 -0.24 36.57
CA ASP A 1033 -29.31 -1.60 37.11
C ASP A 1033 -30.75 -2.11 36.99
N MET A 1034 -30.91 -3.33 36.48
CA MET A 1034 -32.19 -4.03 36.36
C MET A 1034 -32.29 -5.11 37.43
N GLU A 1035 -33.49 -5.28 37.97
CA GLU A 1035 -33.77 -6.33 38.94
C GLU A 1035 -34.94 -7.19 38.45
N LEU A 1036 -34.64 -8.46 38.18
CA LEU A 1036 -35.63 -9.51 37.93
C LEU A 1036 -35.85 -10.28 39.23
N THR A 1037 -37.09 -10.30 39.71
CA THR A 1037 -37.53 -11.16 40.81
C THR A 1037 -38.52 -12.19 40.29
N VAL A 1038 -38.23 -13.47 40.50
CA VAL A 1038 -39.17 -14.57 40.25
C VAL A 1038 -39.45 -15.22 41.60
N ALA A 1039 -40.70 -15.16 42.04
CA ALA A 1039 -41.13 -15.66 43.34
C ALA A 1039 -42.37 -16.56 43.24
N ASP A 1040 -42.47 -17.53 44.12
CA ASP A 1040 -43.65 -18.35 44.34
C ASP A 1040 -44.05 -18.36 45.82
N ASN A 1041 -45.34 -18.55 46.10
CA ASN A 1041 -45.86 -18.72 47.45
C ASN A 1041 -46.04 -20.19 47.83
N GLY A 1042 -45.19 -21.07 47.29
CA GLY A 1042 -45.26 -22.51 47.49
C GLY A 1042 -44.62 -22.98 48.79
N ILE A 1043 -44.26 -24.26 48.85
CA ILE A 1043 -43.68 -24.91 50.04
C ILE A 1043 -42.26 -24.43 50.40
N GLY A 1044 -41.64 -23.58 49.57
CA GLY A 1044 -40.28 -23.07 49.76
C GLY A 1044 -39.19 -24.10 49.44
N LEU A 1045 -37.92 -23.70 49.66
CA LEU A 1045 -36.76 -24.55 49.40
C LEU A 1045 -36.43 -25.48 50.59
N PRO A 1046 -35.80 -26.64 50.35
CA PRO A 1046 -35.33 -27.52 51.43
C PRO A 1046 -34.40 -26.81 52.42
N LYS A 1047 -34.44 -27.20 53.71
CA LYS A 1047 -33.64 -26.57 54.78
C LYS A 1047 -32.12 -26.65 54.56
N ASP A 1048 -31.66 -27.60 53.75
CA ASP A 1048 -30.25 -27.83 53.44
C ASP A 1048 -29.83 -27.25 52.07
N PHE A 1049 -30.68 -26.45 51.44
CA PHE A 1049 -30.39 -25.85 50.13
C PHE A 1049 -29.26 -24.83 50.22
N ASN A 1050 -28.20 -25.05 49.45
CA ASN A 1050 -27.08 -24.12 49.32
C ASN A 1050 -26.92 -23.66 47.86
N ILE A 1051 -27.01 -22.35 47.64
CA ILE A 1051 -26.85 -21.75 46.31
C ILE A 1051 -25.41 -21.84 45.76
N GLU A 1052 -24.42 -22.03 46.64
CA GLU A 1052 -23.03 -22.22 46.22
C GLU A 1052 -22.76 -23.66 45.75
N ASN A 1053 -23.57 -24.64 46.16
CA ASN A 1053 -23.40 -26.05 45.87
C ASN A 1053 -24.72 -26.66 45.34
N ILE A 1054 -24.98 -26.44 44.04
CA ILE A 1054 -26.22 -26.80 43.36
C ILE A 1054 -26.03 -28.13 42.61
N ASP A 1055 -26.83 -29.14 42.94
CA ASP A 1055 -26.75 -30.47 42.32
C ASP A 1055 -27.67 -30.64 41.09
N THR A 1056 -28.47 -29.61 40.73
CA THR A 1056 -29.45 -29.69 39.64
C THR A 1056 -29.04 -28.85 38.43
N LEU A 1057 -29.06 -29.47 37.25
CA LEU A 1057 -28.65 -28.85 35.97
C LEU A 1057 -29.40 -27.54 35.65
N GLY A 1058 -30.69 -27.45 36.00
CA GLY A 1058 -31.50 -26.26 35.75
C GLY A 1058 -31.04 -25.03 36.56
N LEU A 1059 -30.73 -25.21 37.85
CA LEU A 1059 -30.25 -24.13 38.69
C LEU A 1059 -28.76 -23.80 38.43
N GLU A 1060 -27.96 -24.76 37.97
CA GLU A 1060 -26.60 -24.51 37.46
C GLU A 1060 -26.64 -23.65 36.19
N LEU A 1061 -27.57 -23.93 35.27
CA LEU A 1061 -27.81 -23.11 34.09
C LEU A 1061 -28.23 -21.68 34.46
N VAL A 1062 -29.16 -21.52 35.42
CA VAL A 1062 -29.56 -20.19 35.92
C VAL A 1062 -28.35 -19.43 36.46
N LYS A 1063 -27.48 -20.07 37.25
CA LYS A 1063 -26.25 -19.45 37.77
C LYS A 1063 -25.31 -19.00 36.64
N ASN A 1064 -25.11 -19.85 35.62
CA ASN A 1064 -24.26 -19.51 34.48
C ASN A 1064 -24.83 -18.38 33.63
N LEU A 1065 -26.14 -18.36 33.39
CA LEU A 1065 -26.81 -17.28 32.65
C LEU A 1065 -26.80 -15.96 33.42
N VAL A 1066 -26.94 -15.99 34.75
CA VAL A 1066 -26.78 -14.79 35.59
C VAL A 1066 -25.36 -14.26 35.51
N ASN A 1067 -24.34 -15.13 35.52
CA ASN A 1067 -22.94 -14.71 35.32
C ASN A 1067 -22.71 -14.12 33.93
N GLN A 1068 -23.34 -14.66 32.88
CA GLN A 1068 -23.27 -14.11 31.52
C GLN A 1068 -23.86 -12.69 31.42
N LEU A 1069 -24.87 -12.39 32.24
CA LEU A 1069 -25.44 -11.06 32.38
C LEU A 1069 -24.64 -10.14 33.33
N GLU A 1070 -23.47 -10.60 33.79
CA GLU A 1070 -22.66 -9.95 34.83
C GLU A 1070 -23.48 -9.60 36.09
N GLY A 1071 -24.49 -10.43 36.39
CA GLY A 1071 -25.47 -10.22 37.45
C GLY A 1071 -25.14 -10.95 38.76
N ASN A 1072 -25.88 -10.62 39.81
CA ASN A 1072 -25.82 -11.27 41.11
C ASN A 1072 -27.16 -11.91 41.45
N LEU A 1073 -27.12 -13.16 41.93
CA LEU A 1073 -28.30 -13.94 42.31
C LEU A 1073 -28.38 -14.06 43.84
N LYS A 1074 -29.53 -13.66 44.40
CA LYS A 1074 -29.90 -13.87 45.80
C LYS A 1074 -31.15 -14.73 45.88
N VAL A 1075 -31.18 -15.65 46.84
CA VAL A 1075 -32.32 -16.56 47.04
C VAL A 1075 -32.81 -16.46 48.47
N ASN A 1076 -34.13 -16.41 48.62
CA ASN A 1076 -34.81 -16.47 49.91
C ASN A 1076 -35.87 -17.60 49.88
N GLY A 1077 -35.97 -18.35 50.97
CA GLY A 1077 -36.79 -19.57 51.06
C GLY A 1077 -37.70 -19.63 52.30
N THR A 1078 -37.91 -18.51 53.00
CA THR A 1078 -38.57 -18.51 54.32
C THR A 1078 -40.11 -18.60 54.28
N ASP A 1079 -40.75 -18.19 53.19
CA ASP A 1079 -42.21 -18.19 53.03
C ASP A 1079 -42.56 -18.25 51.53
N GLY A 1080 -42.34 -19.44 50.94
CA GLY A 1080 -42.21 -19.63 49.49
C GLY A 1080 -40.77 -19.45 49.00
N THR A 1081 -40.57 -19.44 47.69
CA THR A 1081 -39.24 -19.27 47.09
C THR A 1081 -39.16 -17.94 46.34
N GLU A 1082 -38.14 -17.13 46.62
CA GLU A 1082 -37.85 -15.89 45.90
C GLU A 1082 -36.42 -15.95 45.33
N PHE A 1083 -36.31 -15.84 44.00
CA PHE A 1083 -35.06 -15.62 43.29
C PHE A 1083 -34.98 -14.15 42.86
N LYS A 1084 -33.96 -13.45 43.32
CA LYS A 1084 -33.72 -12.04 43.00
C LYS A 1084 -32.40 -11.90 42.26
N ILE A 1085 -32.49 -11.44 41.02
CA ILE A 1085 -31.37 -11.29 40.09
C ILE A 1085 -31.20 -9.81 39.81
N SER A 1086 -30.08 -9.26 40.25
CA SER A 1086 -29.67 -7.90 39.92
C SER A 1086 -28.63 -7.96 38.80
N PHE A 1087 -28.90 -7.36 37.65
CA PHE A 1087 -28.05 -7.42 36.48
C PHE A 1087 -28.03 -6.08 35.75
N LYS A 1088 -27.07 -5.91 34.84
CA LYS A 1088 -27.00 -4.74 33.95
C LYS A 1088 -27.36 -5.20 32.56
N GLU A 1089 -28.12 -4.38 31.84
CA GLU A 1089 -28.31 -4.64 30.41
C GLU A 1089 -26.95 -4.58 29.72
N VAL A 1090 -26.62 -5.63 28.98
CA VAL A 1090 -25.34 -5.74 28.28
C VAL A 1090 -25.38 -4.77 27.11
N MET A 1091 -24.94 -3.53 27.31
CA MET A 1091 -24.97 -2.49 26.29
C MET A 1091 -23.90 -2.76 25.22
N TYR A 1092 -24.21 -3.62 24.26
CA TYR A 1092 -23.54 -3.55 22.97
C TYR A 1092 -24.09 -2.34 22.21
N LYS A 1093 -23.20 -1.54 21.62
CA LYS A 1093 -23.60 -0.56 20.59
C LYS A 1093 -24.52 -1.31 19.62
N ASP A 1094 -25.66 -0.71 19.25
CA ASP A 1094 -26.50 -1.22 18.16
C ASP A 1094 -25.55 -1.76 17.08
N ARG A 1095 -25.57 -3.08 16.87
CA ARG A 1095 -24.82 -3.69 15.78
C ARG A 1095 -25.49 -3.14 14.53
N VAL A 1096 -24.82 -2.15 13.94
CA VAL A 1096 -25.12 -1.58 12.64
C VAL A 1096 -24.97 -2.69 11.60
#